data_AF-A0A9E6P1Z9-F1
#
_entry.id   AF-A0A9E6P1Z9-F1
#
_cell.length_a   1.000
_cell.length_b   1.000
_cell.length_c   1.000
_cell.angle_alpha   90.00
_cell.angle_beta   90.00
_cell.angle_gamma   90.00
#
_symmetry.space_group_name_H-M   'P 1'
#
loop_
_entity.id
_entity.type
_entity.pdbx_description
1 polymer ?
#
loop_
_entity_poly.entity_id
_entity_poly.type
_entity_poly.pdbx_seq_one_letter_code
_entity_poly.pdbx_strand_id
1 'polypeptide(L)'
;MHRHTPKLAVIEPRGAAVREVSYFRRSGLDELQAYVWQTVHDLPRRASHTRDPRLFLRFQSDDTSPANQTSITTLSGASLLSVNVDAGWRLTLTGASGQPLESWDQKLNHRRVQYDAWLRPTFVFDRSAGESEHRSECLSYADASIESARHNRCGQLVRHDDAAGSAYFTEFGLNGAPIEQSRRFLKELNEPDWPEEASKRDALLEDWNAITGMDYNASGDLIRHVDAQGNQQLLRQTMAGELAQACLKPVGANEYTTLVADIRYNASGQIEQQTAGNGVVTRSVFDSQNGRLNSLAAQAANEPVLQDLAYDYDPVGKLLSITDSAQPIHYFRNQRVAPLTAYGYDTLGQLIKASGRQRIRALSGPQLPEFISPADPLQLENYQQTFDYDSAGNLCMLQHTADSGSRCERTAVALTSNRSLPYTVAGERPDEVEIARRYDANGNLNLLQTGQNLLWDRRNQLRQVHQVIRKNGPNDSECYFYDCTGQRLRKIRTAHTPELTRTHETRYLPGLEIRTTPEETLHIITVQAGRCTVQVLHWERGRPSRVADNQHRYILTDHLGSSSLELDFEAHLISQESYYAYGATAWWAGRDEVEASYRTVRYSRQERDATGLYYYGFRYYMPWRQRWLSADPGGTHDGLNLYAMVGGNPVGYVDLQGLSRWETAKAMIWAGGFDFAAKVPAAAIGYLIKAANPASWVLAVAGGASAAINGAITGAAWVAHNQNEDIGRLRRYAERSAGALGGAVLTAAPVAVEHFFTPGLNLAAIDQITSLGDNFGFEFFSQFEASRPNNDWTGTPPRAGINAEIGATVLTKGVSKLIDYNLFGPAQSLSVSLAQEVLYPAATKGAVAMSMSFSRSYFPEEAPYQESRDLSQFSVVKQLSNVAGRDSFSAVPRLAAQGLQLEGVSAVISDGVRETVNYAVNSGFQIMRNAYKRDIKSGLQKMVKTNRPPLADTKVQNYGAV
;
A
#
# COMPACT_ATOMS: atom_id res chain seq x y z
N MET A 1 -32.21 -1.62 -10.74
CA MET A 1 -30.96 -2.42 -10.85
C MET A 1 -30.52 -3.10 -9.55
N HIS A 2 -30.67 -2.51 -8.35
CA HIS A 2 -30.14 -3.08 -7.09
C HIS A 2 -31.10 -3.96 -6.26
N ARG A 3 -32.32 -4.22 -6.77
CA ARG A 3 -33.33 -4.99 -6.03
C ARG A 3 -32.92 -6.46 -5.87
N HIS A 4 -32.79 -6.99 -4.66
CA HIS A 4 -32.31 -8.37 -4.41
C HIS A 4 -30.84 -8.62 -4.80
N THR A 5 -29.95 -7.64 -4.58
CA THR A 5 -28.49 -7.84 -4.74
C THR A 5 -27.75 -7.71 -3.40
N PRO A 6 -28.05 -8.53 -2.37
CA PRO A 6 -27.34 -8.49 -1.10
C PRO A 6 -25.91 -9.03 -1.25
N LYS A 7 -25.05 -8.73 -0.27
CA LYS A 7 -23.82 -9.49 -0.03
C LYS A 7 -24.09 -10.49 1.08
N LEU A 8 -23.78 -11.75 0.85
CA LEU A 8 -24.03 -12.84 1.80
C LEU A 8 -22.71 -13.51 2.17
N ALA A 9 -22.57 -13.88 3.44
CA ALA A 9 -21.48 -14.72 3.91
C ALA A 9 -22.03 -16.08 4.34
N VAL A 10 -21.44 -17.16 3.85
CA VAL A 10 -21.76 -18.54 4.27
C VAL A 10 -20.75 -18.95 5.33
N ILE A 11 -21.24 -19.24 6.53
CA ILE A 11 -20.43 -19.57 7.70
C ILE A 11 -20.50 -21.08 7.97
N GLU A 12 -19.36 -21.73 8.13
CA GLU A 12 -19.29 -23.14 8.53
C GLU A 12 -19.47 -23.29 10.07
N PRO A 13 -19.71 -24.51 10.60
CA PRO A 13 -19.96 -24.74 12.04
C PRO A 13 -18.86 -24.25 12.99
N ARG A 14 -17.62 -24.07 12.48
CA ARG A 14 -16.48 -23.55 13.23
C ARG A 14 -16.43 -22.01 13.28
N GLY A 15 -17.43 -21.33 12.71
CA GLY A 15 -17.53 -19.88 12.67
C GLY A 15 -16.71 -19.19 11.58
N ALA A 16 -16.10 -19.94 10.66
CA ALA A 16 -15.31 -19.37 9.56
C ALA A 16 -16.19 -19.10 8.31
N ALA A 17 -15.96 -17.97 7.64
CA ALA A 17 -16.58 -17.70 6.35
C ALA A 17 -15.93 -18.56 5.26
N VAL A 18 -16.71 -19.44 4.63
CA VAL A 18 -16.25 -20.36 3.58
C VAL A 18 -16.67 -19.91 2.18
N ARG A 19 -17.71 -19.07 2.09
CA ARG A 19 -18.10 -18.40 0.83
C ARG A 19 -18.57 -16.99 1.11
N GLU A 20 -18.23 -16.10 0.19
CA GLU A 20 -18.91 -14.81 0.04
C GLU A 20 -19.68 -14.85 -1.27
N VAL A 21 -20.94 -14.41 -1.25
CA VAL A 21 -21.81 -14.39 -2.43
C VAL A 21 -22.28 -12.96 -2.65
N SER A 22 -21.96 -12.43 -3.82
CA SER A 22 -22.54 -11.17 -4.30
C SER A 22 -23.35 -11.43 -5.57
N TYR A 23 -24.36 -10.61 -5.82
CA TYR A 23 -25.20 -10.76 -7.00
C TYR A 23 -24.96 -9.66 -8.02
N PHE A 24 -24.59 -10.08 -9.22
CA PHE A 24 -24.24 -9.24 -10.35
C PHE A 24 -25.45 -9.01 -11.29
N ARG A 25 -25.65 -7.75 -11.67
CA ARG A 25 -26.42 -7.31 -12.85
C ARG A 25 -25.77 -6.06 -13.43
N ARG A 26 -25.82 -5.93 -14.75
CA ARG A 26 -25.37 -4.75 -15.50
C ARG A 26 -26.54 -3.80 -15.79
N SER A 27 -27.73 -4.35 -16.01
CA SER A 27 -28.98 -3.63 -16.27
C SER A 27 -30.10 -4.10 -15.33
N GLY A 28 -31.14 -3.28 -15.18
CA GLY A 28 -32.34 -3.67 -14.44
C GLY A 28 -33.13 -4.82 -15.08
N LEU A 29 -32.89 -5.09 -16.36
CA LEU A 29 -33.53 -6.15 -17.14
C LEU A 29 -32.77 -7.48 -17.12
N ASP A 30 -31.51 -7.48 -16.68
CA ASP A 30 -30.68 -8.68 -16.70
C ASP A 30 -31.12 -9.66 -15.61
N GLU A 31 -30.95 -10.95 -15.90
CA GLU A 31 -31.07 -12.00 -14.89
C GLU A 31 -29.99 -11.85 -13.82
N LEU A 32 -30.35 -12.15 -12.57
CA LEU A 32 -29.46 -12.04 -11.43
C LEU A 32 -28.42 -13.16 -11.45
N GLN A 33 -27.13 -12.82 -11.53
CA GLN A 33 -26.04 -13.79 -11.52
C GLN A 33 -25.36 -13.84 -10.15
N ALA A 34 -25.15 -15.03 -9.59
CA ALA A 34 -24.44 -15.19 -8.31
C ALA A 34 -22.94 -15.33 -8.54
N TYR A 35 -22.15 -14.42 -7.97
CA TYR A 35 -20.70 -14.46 -7.94
C TYR A 35 -20.26 -14.97 -6.57
N VAL A 36 -19.53 -16.09 -6.55
CA VAL A 36 -19.19 -16.82 -5.33
C VAL A 36 -17.68 -16.86 -5.14
N TRP A 37 -17.18 -16.14 -4.15
CA TRP A 37 -15.82 -16.31 -3.65
C TRP A 37 -15.79 -17.51 -2.71
N GLN A 38 -14.73 -18.30 -2.78
CA GLN A 38 -14.55 -19.47 -1.93
C GLN A 38 -13.30 -19.32 -1.07
N THR A 39 -13.42 -19.64 0.21
CA THR A 39 -12.28 -19.79 1.13
C THR A 39 -12.31 -21.18 1.76
N VAL A 40 -11.21 -21.91 1.67
CA VAL A 40 -11.04 -23.23 2.30
C VAL A 40 -10.14 -23.08 3.51
N HIS A 41 -10.61 -23.52 4.67
CA HIS A 41 -9.88 -23.45 5.94
C HIS A 41 -9.43 -24.84 6.38
N ASP A 42 -8.14 -24.99 6.69
CA ASP A 42 -7.62 -26.24 7.27
C ASP A 42 -7.84 -26.29 8.79
N LEU A 43 -7.64 -25.16 9.48
CA LEU A 43 -8.05 -24.89 10.86
C LEU A 43 -8.95 -23.64 10.91
N PRO A 44 -9.78 -23.48 11.95
CA PRO A 44 -10.57 -22.26 12.11
C PRO A 44 -9.69 -21.01 11.97
N ARG A 45 -10.09 -20.09 11.08
CA ARG A 45 -9.37 -18.83 10.77
C ARG A 45 -8.02 -18.98 10.05
N ARG A 46 -7.68 -20.17 9.56
CA ARG A 46 -6.51 -20.37 8.71
C ARG A 46 -6.94 -20.72 7.29
N ALA A 47 -6.97 -19.71 6.43
CA ALA A 47 -7.29 -19.89 5.02
C ALA A 47 -6.12 -20.59 4.31
N SER A 48 -6.38 -21.77 3.77
CA SER A 48 -5.43 -22.54 2.97
C SER A 48 -5.57 -22.24 1.48
N HIS A 49 -6.78 -21.99 1.00
CA HIS A 49 -7.06 -21.67 -0.41
C HIS A 49 -8.12 -20.58 -0.49
N THR A 50 -7.95 -19.63 -1.41
CA THR A 50 -8.99 -18.64 -1.76
C THR A 50 -9.18 -18.56 -3.27
N ARG A 51 -10.44 -18.48 -3.70
CA ARG A 51 -10.83 -18.42 -5.11
C ARG A 51 -11.79 -17.27 -5.36
N ASP A 52 -11.57 -16.56 -6.45
CA ASP A 52 -12.52 -15.63 -7.02
C ASP A 52 -13.67 -16.39 -7.72
N PRO A 53 -14.77 -15.72 -8.10
CA PRO A 53 -15.91 -16.37 -8.72
C PRO A 53 -15.58 -17.11 -10.02
N ARG A 54 -14.63 -16.60 -10.82
CA ARG A 54 -14.26 -17.20 -12.10
C ARG A 54 -13.49 -18.50 -11.90
N LEU A 55 -12.47 -18.49 -11.04
CA LEU A 55 -11.69 -19.68 -10.73
C LEU A 55 -12.47 -20.68 -9.88
N PHE A 56 -13.41 -20.24 -9.05
CA PHE A 56 -14.31 -21.13 -8.33
C PHE A 56 -15.26 -21.87 -9.27
N LEU A 57 -15.91 -21.17 -10.21
CA LEU A 57 -16.75 -21.82 -11.23
C LEU A 57 -15.95 -22.83 -12.06
N ARG A 58 -14.71 -22.47 -12.42
CA ARG A 58 -13.83 -23.38 -13.16
C ARG A 58 -13.45 -24.61 -12.34
N PHE A 59 -13.10 -24.42 -11.06
CA PHE A 59 -12.81 -25.50 -10.13
C PHE A 59 -13.98 -26.49 -9.97
N GLN A 60 -15.23 -26.02 -10.05
CA GLN A 60 -16.40 -26.92 -10.04
C GLN A 60 -16.48 -27.82 -11.27
N SER A 61 -15.99 -27.35 -12.43
CA SER A 61 -15.95 -28.14 -13.67
C SER A 61 -14.67 -28.97 -13.84
N ASP A 62 -13.57 -28.53 -13.24
CA ASP A 62 -12.23 -29.10 -13.34
C ASP A 62 -11.50 -28.88 -12.01
N ASP A 63 -11.49 -29.91 -11.16
CA ASP A 63 -10.92 -29.89 -9.82
C ASP A 63 -9.39 -29.68 -9.80
N THR A 64 -8.74 -29.73 -10.96
CA THR A 64 -7.32 -29.40 -11.12
C THR A 64 -7.06 -27.90 -11.25
N SER A 65 -8.12 -27.09 -11.39
CA SER A 65 -8.00 -25.62 -11.47
C SER A 65 -7.38 -25.03 -10.20
N PRO A 66 -6.34 -24.20 -10.31
CA PRO A 66 -5.67 -23.64 -9.14
C PRO A 66 -6.58 -22.67 -8.39
N ALA A 67 -6.30 -22.48 -7.10
CA ALA A 67 -6.85 -21.36 -6.34
C ALA A 67 -6.10 -20.07 -6.69
N ASN A 68 -6.72 -18.89 -6.51
CA ASN A 68 -6.01 -17.62 -6.69
C ASN A 68 -4.78 -17.55 -5.77
N GLN A 69 -4.99 -17.94 -4.52
CA GLN A 69 -3.99 -17.92 -3.46
C GLN A 69 -4.09 -19.22 -2.66
N THR A 70 -2.96 -19.91 -2.53
CA THR A 70 -2.76 -21.05 -1.65
C THR A 70 -1.71 -20.70 -0.60
N SER A 71 -1.98 -20.97 0.67
CA SER A 71 -1.09 -20.61 1.77
C SER A 71 -0.77 -21.82 2.64
N ILE A 72 0.50 -22.01 2.95
CA ILE A 72 1.00 -22.96 3.94
C ILE A 72 1.57 -22.13 5.08
N THR A 73 1.16 -22.41 6.31
CA THR A 73 1.63 -21.72 7.50
C THR A 73 2.37 -22.67 8.44
N THR A 74 3.11 -22.10 9.39
CA THR A 74 3.59 -22.79 10.58
C THR A 74 2.43 -23.22 11.47
N LEU A 75 2.73 -24.01 12.52
CA LEU A 75 1.75 -24.37 13.56
C LEU A 75 1.24 -23.15 14.35
N SER A 76 2.04 -22.09 14.46
CA SER A 76 1.64 -20.82 15.07
C SER A 76 0.79 -19.94 14.14
N GLY A 77 0.57 -20.34 12.89
CA GLY A 77 -0.22 -19.61 11.90
C GLY A 77 0.57 -18.57 11.09
N ALA A 78 1.88 -18.43 11.30
CA ALA A 78 2.73 -17.58 10.48
C ALA A 78 2.85 -18.16 9.06
N SER A 79 2.67 -17.36 8.01
CA SER A 79 2.85 -17.85 6.64
C SER A 79 4.26 -18.39 6.44
N LEU A 80 4.38 -19.48 5.70
CA LEU A 80 5.63 -20.08 5.30
C LEU A 80 5.77 -19.98 3.78
N LEU A 81 4.79 -20.53 3.05
CA LEU A 81 4.72 -20.53 1.61
C LEU A 81 3.39 -19.93 1.16
N SER A 82 3.47 -18.92 0.31
CA SER A 82 2.36 -18.35 -0.42
C SER A 82 2.51 -18.75 -1.89
N VAL A 83 1.46 -19.28 -2.52
CA VAL A 83 1.44 -19.58 -3.96
C VAL A 83 0.28 -18.83 -4.57
N ASN A 84 0.59 -17.87 -5.45
CA ASN A 84 -0.41 -17.03 -6.09
C ASN A 84 -0.36 -17.22 -7.62
N VAL A 85 -1.52 -17.33 -8.28
CA VAL A 85 -1.58 -17.51 -9.74
C VAL A 85 -1.15 -16.27 -10.52
N ASP A 86 -1.27 -15.09 -9.91
CA ASP A 86 -0.87 -13.81 -10.50
C ASP A 86 0.60 -13.52 -10.19
N ALA A 87 0.98 -13.58 -8.90
CA ALA A 87 2.30 -13.14 -8.40
C ALA A 87 3.36 -14.25 -8.23
N GLY A 88 3.00 -15.51 -8.51
CA GLY A 88 3.86 -16.66 -8.29
C GLY A 88 3.97 -17.08 -6.82
N TRP A 89 4.94 -17.95 -6.50
CA TRP A 89 5.18 -18.38 -5.13
C TRP A 89 6.19 -17.50 -4.36
N ARG A 90 6.02 -17.42 -3.05
CA ARG A 90 6.90 -16.75 -2.08
C ARG A 90 7.08 -17.65 -0.85
N LEU A 91 8.32 -17.96 -0.53
CA LEU A 91 8.71 -18.71 0.66
C LEU A 91 9.41 -17.75 1.62
N THR A 92 9.09 -17.79 2.90
CA THR A 92 9.79 -16.98 3.92
C THR A 92 10.05 -17.82 5.15
N LEU A 93 11.30 -17.75 5.63
CA LEU A 93 11.74 -18.35 6.87
C LEU A 93 12.02 -17.24 7.88
N THR A 94 11.37 -17.34 9.02
CA THR A 94 11.48 -16.38 10.12
C THR A 94 12.29 -16.96 11.26
N GLY A 95 13.03 -16.12 11.97
CA GLY A 95 13.69 -16.49 13.21
C GLY A 95 12.72 -16.66 14.37
N ALA A 96 13.25 -17.05 15.53
CA ALA A 96 12.45 -17.31 16.73
C ALA A 96 11.65 -16.08 17.22
N SER A 97 12.15 -14.87 16.94
CA SER A 97 11.48 -13.61 17.28
C SER A 97 10.57 -13.09 16.14
N GLY A 98 10.33 -13.91 15.10
CA GLY A 98 9.56 -13.52 13.92
C GLY A 98 10.33 -12.68 12.90
N GLN A 99 11.60 -12.36 13.15
CA GLN A 99 12.42 -11.57 12.24
C GLN A 99 12.65 -12.29 10.90
N PRO A 100 12.68 -11.58 9.76
CA PRO A 100 13.10 -12.14 8.47
C PRO A 100 14.46 -12.82 8.58
N LEU A 101 14.62 -14.09 8.20
CA LEU A 101 15.97 -14.64 8.01
C LEU A 101 16.25 -14.77 6.52
N GLU A 102 15.39 -15.51 5.83
CA GLU A 102 15.55 -15.79 4.42
C GLU A 102 14.21 -15.79 3.71
N SER A 103 14.22 -15.39 2.44
CA SER A 103 13.04 -15.46 1.58
C SER A 103 13.41 -15.80 0.15
N TRP A 104 12.50 -16.51 -0.53
CA TRP A 104 12.63 -16.87 -1.93
C TRP A 104 11.36 -16.52 -2.70
N ASP A 105 11.52 -16.27 -3.98
CA ASP A 105 10.42 -16.10 -4.92
C ASP A 105 10.48 -17.09 -6.09
N GLN A 106 9.46 -17.05 -6.96
CA GLN A 106 9.36 -17.98 -8.08
C GLN A 106 10.39 -17.73 -9.19
N LYS A 107 11.01 -16.55 -9.24
CA LYS A 107 12.19 -16.28 -10.08
C LYS A 107 13.46 -16.87 -9.48
N LEU A 108 13.36 -17.51 -8.32
CA LEU A 108 14.46 -18.02 -7.51
C LEU A 108 15.39 -16.91 -7.02
N ASN A 109 14.86 -15.69 -6.90
CA ASN A 109 15.56 -14.65 -6.14
C ASN A 109 15.55 -15.09 -4.67
N HIS A 110 16.72 -15.05 -4.06
CA HIS A 110 16.94 -15.35 -2.66
C HIS A 110 17.40 -14.08 -1.96
N ARG A 111 16.77 -13.79 -0.83
CA ARG A 111 17.15 -12.71 0.06
C ARG A 111 17.48 -13.28 1.43
N ARG A 112 18.56 -12.78 2.03
CA ARG A 112 18.99 -13.13 3.38
C ARG A 112 19.29 -11.87 4.18
N VAL A 113 18.87 -11.83 5.44
CA VAL A 113 19.09 -10.69 6.33
C VAL A 113 19.96 -11.13 7.49
N GLN A 114 21.04 -10.39 7.73
CA GLN A 114 21.92 -10.57 8.88
C GLN A 114 21.58 -9.55 9.96
N TYR A 115 21.70 -9.95 11.22
CA TYR A 115 21.38 -9.16 12.39
C TYR A 115 22.57 -9.05 13.34
N ASP A 116 22.59 -8.01 14.14
CA ASP A 116 23.45 -7.93 15.32
C ASP A 116 22.85 -8.69 16.53
N ALA A 117 23.55 -8.65 17.67
CA ALA A 117 23.12 -9.31 18.90
C ALA A 117 21.80 -8.75 19.47
N TRP A 118 21.35 -7.59 19.00
CA TRP A 118 20.14 -6.90 19.43
C TRP A 118 18.99 -7.11 18.44
N LEU A 119 19.15 -8.03 17.47
CA LEU A 119 18.21 -8.29 16.40
C LEU A 119 17.90 -7.06 15.54
N ARG A 120 18.87 -6.15 15.40
CA ARG A 120 18.82 -5.07 14.41
C ARG A 120 19.53 -5.54 13.15
N PRO A 121 18.93 -5.41 11.96
CA PRO A 121 19.60 -5.86 10.75
C PRO A 121 20.84 -5.02 10.43
N THR A 122 21.90 -5.68 9.97
CA THR A 122 23.18 -5.05 9.61
C THR A 122 23.48 -5.15 8.13
N PHE A 123 23.14 -6.28 7.50
CA PHE A 123 23.35 -6.51 6.08
C PHE A 123 22.15 -7.21 5.45
N VAL A 124 21.83 -6.82 4.22
CA VAL A 124 20.90 -7.54 3.36
C VAL A 124 21.67 -8.07 2.16
N PHE A 125 21.47 -9.35 1.88
CA PHE A 125 22.08 -10.04 0.76
C PHE A 125 20.98 -10.47 -0.20
N ASP A 126 21.21 -10.25 -1.49
CA ASP A 126 20.32 -10.68 -2.56
C ASP A 126 21.10 -11.56 -3.55
N ARG A 127 20.43 -12.57 -4.10
CA ARG A 127 21.00 -13.49 -5.09
C ARG A 127 19.94 -13.91 -6.09
N SER A 128 20.20 -13.74 -7.38
CA SER A 128 19.35 -14.30 -8.44
C SER A 128 19.77 -15.74 -8.77
N ALA A 129 18.92 -16.50 -9.45
CA ALA A 129 19.31 -17.81 -9.98
C ALA A 129 20.54 -17.72 -10.89
N GLY A 130 21.57 -18.52 -10.56
CA GLY A 130 22.81 -18.60 -11.34
C GLY A 130 23.80 -17.46 -11.11
N GLU A 131 23.48 -16.50 -10.24
CA GLU A 131 24.36 -15.39 -9.86
C GLU A 131 24.99 -15.62 -8.48
N SER A 132 26.10 -14.94 -8.22
CA SER A 132 26.68 -14.86 -6.88
C SER A 132 25.78 -14.05 -5.94
N GLU A 133 25.80 -14.39 -4.66
CA GLU A 133 25.21 -13.53 -3.63
C GLU A 133 25.98 -12.22 -3.58
N HIS A 134 25.25 -11.10 -3.52
CA HIS A 134 25.83 -9.77 -3.35
C HIS A 134 25.09 -9.04 -2.23
N ARG A 135 25.80 -8.16 -1.54
CA ARG A 135 25.30 -7.36 -0.42
C ARG A 135 24.59 -6.14 -0.98
N SER A 136 23.26 -6.19 -1.01
CA SER A 136 22.42 -5.13 -1.58
C SER A 136 22.14 -4.00 -0.59
N GLU A 137 22.26 -4.24 0.72
CA GLU A 137 22.15 -3.18 1.74
C GLU A 137 23.13 -3.35 2.89
N CYS A 138 23.60 -2.21 3.41
CA CYS A 138 24.37 -2.10 4.65
C CYS A 138 23.70 -1.11 5.61
N LEU A 139 23.58 -1.48 6.88
CA LEU A 139 22.98 -0.65 7.91
C LEU A 139 23.95 -0.45 9.06
N SER A 140 24.00 0.77 9.58
CA SER A 140 24.88 1.12 10.70
C SER A 140 24.13 1.96 11.72
N TYR A 141 24.27 1.59 12.99
CA TYR A 141 23.57 2.22 14.11
C TYR A 141 24.56 2.95 15.00
N ALA A 142 24.10 4.04 15.64
CA ALA A 142 24.92 4.77 16.58
C ALA A 142 25.07 4.02 17.92
N ASP A 143 26.21 4.23 18.54
CA ASP A 143 26.54 3.74 19.87
C ASP A 143 25.89 4.59 20.98
N ALA A 144 26.17 4.25 22.24
CA ALA A 144 25.73 5.00 23.41
C ALA A 144 26.79 6.04 23.89
N SER A 145 27.67 6.51 23.00
CA SER A 145 28.68 7.50 23.37
C SER A 145 28.05 8.84 23.74
N ILE A 146 28.79 9.67 24.48
CA ILE A 146 28.37 11.05 24.82
C ILE A 146 28.07 11.84 23.55
N GLU A 147 28.84 11.62 22.47
CA GLU A 147 28.60 12.25 21.19
C GLU A 147 27.28 11.80 20.58
N SER A 148 27.02 10.50 20.50
CA SER A 148 25.72 9.99 20.03
C SER A 148 24.55 10.50 20.87
N ALA A 149 24.71 10.59 22.20
CA ALA A 149 23.70 11.10 23.10
C ALA A 149 23.38 12.59 22.89
N ARG A 150 24.38 13.43 22.61
CA ARG A 150 24.19 14.87 22.32
C ARG A 150 23.32 15.13 21.09
N HIS A 151 23.32 14.21 20.14
CA HIS A 151 22.61 14.28 18.87
C HIS A 151 21.36 13.38 18.83
N ASN A 152 20.95 12.84 19.99
CA ASN A 152 19.82 11.89 20.13
C ASN A 152 19.93 10.64 19.22
N ARG A 153 21.16 10.19 18.94
CA ARG A 153 21.45 9.07 18.02
C ARG A 153 21.55 7.70 18.70
N CYS A 154 21.58 7.61 20.03
CA CYS A 154 21.84 6.34 20.72
C CYS A 154 20.90 5.22 20.24
N GLY A 155 21.46 4.18 19.61
CA GLY A 155 20.70 3.06 19.07
C GLY A 155 19.97 3.32 17.75
N GLN A 156 19.95 4.56 17.26
CA GLN A 156 19.31 4.96 16.00
C GLN A 156 20.10 4.47 14.78
N LEU A 157 19.39 4.25 13.67
CA LEU A 157 20.01 4.03 12.36
C LEU A 157 20.64 5.35 11.89
N VAL A 158 21.95 5.38 11.67
CA VAL A 158 22.69 6.59 11.27
C VAL A 158 23.18 6.55 9.83
N ARG A 159 23.25 5.37 9.23
CA ARG A 159 23.60 5.17 7.82
C ARG A 159 22.88 3.96 7.25
N HIS A 160 22.31 4.13 6.05
CA HIS A 160 21.73 3.06 5.25
C HIS A 160 22.24 3.17 3.82
N ASP A 161 23.03 2.20 3.40
CA ASP A 161 23.44 2.03 2.00
C ASP A 161 22.44 1.10 1.30
N ASP A 162 21.85 1.55 0.21
CA ASP A 162 20.80 0.87 -0.56
C ASP A 162 21.08 0.93 -2.07
N ALA A 163 20.14 0.45 -2.91
CA ALA A 163 20.33 0.36 -4.36
C ALA A 163 20.50 1.71 -5.08
N ALA A 164 20.22 2.85 -4.43
CA ALA A 164 20.37 4.18 -5.00
C ALA A 164 21.53 4.99 -4.38
N GLY A 165 22.24 4.45 -3.38
CA GLY A 165 23.35 5.12 -2.69
C GLY A 165 23.22 5.06 -1.17
N SER A 166 23.68 6.10 -0.47
CA SER A 166 23.71 6.13 1.00
C SER A 166 22.86 7.25 1.56
N ALA A 167 21.98 6.91 2.48
CA ALA A 167 21.26 7.83 3.35
C ALA A 167 21.95 7.92 4.72
N TYR A 168 22.04 9.12 5.27
CA TYR A 168 22.63 9.40 6.58
C TYR A 168 21.62 10.13 7.46
N PHE A 169 21.62 9.80 8.74
CA PHE A 169 20.79 10.44 9.77
C PHE A 169 21.70 10.91 10.90
N THR A 170 22.04 12.19 10.85
CA THR A 170 23.11 12.78 11.67
C THR A 170 22.58 13.42 12.94
N GLU A 171 21.32 13.87 12.94
CA GLU A 171 20.70 14.61 14.03
C GLU A 171 19.24 14.20 14.22
N PHE A 172 18.82 14.02 15.47
CA PHE A 172 17.44 13.70 15.82
C PHE A 172 16.87 14.69 16.84
N GLY A 173 15.59 15.02 16.70
CA GLY A 173 14.84 15.79 17.68
C GLY A 173 14.52 14.98 18.93
N LEU A 174 14.03 15.65 19.98
CA LEU A 174 13.61 14.99 21.23
C LEU A 174 12.44 14.00 21.04
N ASN A 175 11.68 14.16 19.96
CA ASN A 175 10.62 13.25 19.55
C ASN A 175 11.15 12.01 18.80
N GLY A 176 12.47 11.90 18.57
CA GLY A 176 13.10 10.82 17.81
C GLY A 176 12.98 10.95 16.29
N ALA A 177 12.42 12.05 15.76
CA ALA A 177 12.37 12.30 14.32
C ALA A 177 13.72 12.88 13.83
N PRO A 178 14.18 12.55 12.61
CA PRO A 178 15.38 13.15 12.05
C PRO A 178 15.16 14.64 11.79
N ILE A 179 16.06 15.47 12.32
CA ILE A 179 16.10 16.93 12.05
C ILE A 179 17.18 17.28 11.01
N GLU A 180 18.13 16.38 10.79
CA GLU A 180 19.05 16.43 9.65
C GLU A 180 19.16 15.03 9.04
N GLN A 181 19.02 14.99 7.73
CA GLN A 181 19.27 13.82 6.91
C GLN A 181 20.06 14.22 5.67
N SER A 182 20.84 13.31 5.14
CA SER A 182 21.53 13.56 3.88
C SER A 182 21.62 12.34 2.98
N ARG A 183 21.77 12.59 1.69
CA ARG A 183 21.78 11.55 0.66
C ARG A 183 22.95 11.76 -0.29
N ARG A 184 23.74 10.70 -0.49
CA ARG A 184 24.75 10.60 -1.56
C ARG A 184 24.33 9.51 -2.54
N PHE A 185 24.29 9.83 -3.83
CA PHE A 185 23.94 8.87 -4.87
C PHE A 185 25.16 8.04 -5.30
N LEU A 186 24.92 6.89 -5.92
CA LEU A 186 26.00 6.10 -6.55
C LEU A 186 26.59 6.84 -7.76
N LYS A 187 27.93 6.80 -7.89
CA LYS A 187 28.64 7.28 -9.09
C LYS A 187 28.26 6.48 -10.33
N GLU A 188 28.21 5.16 -10.17
CA GLU A 188 27.82 4.24 -11.23
C GLU A 188 26.34 3.85 -11.11
N LEU A 189 25.77 3.48 -12.25
CA LEU A 189 24.37 3.11 -12.37
C LEU A 189 24.10 1.62 -12.08
N ASN A 190 25.12 0.83 -11.75
CA ASN A 190 24.93 -0.57 -11.40
C ASN A 190 24.65 -0.70 -9.89
N GLU A 191 23.83 -1.67 -9.50
CA GLU A 191 23.65 -1.99 -8.09
C GLU A 191 24.97 -2.53 -7.54
N PRO A 192 25.53 -1.92 -6.47
CA PRO A 192 26.82 -2.34 -5.95
C PRO A 192 26.68 -3.60 -5.10
N ASP A 193 27.74 -4.40 -5.06
CA ASP A 193 27.98 -5.32 -3.95
C ASP A 193 28.67 -4.53 -2.83
N TRP A 194 27.90 -4.08 -1.84
CA TRP A 194 28.40 -3.14 -0.84
C TRP A 194 29.57 -3.73 -0.05
N PRO A 195 30.75 -3.06 -0.04
CA PRO A 195 31.84 -3.46 0.83
C PRO A 195 31.45 -3.33 2.31
N GLU A 196 32.03 -4.17 3.16
CA GLU A 196 31.82 -4.08 4.61
C GLU A 196 32.39 -2.79 5.20
N GLU A 197 33.59 -2.44 4.74
CA GLU A 197 34.35 -1.27 5.20
C GLU A 197 33.71 0.04 4.72
N ALA A 198 33.41 0.95 5.64
CA ALA A 198 32.75 2.23 5.33
C ALA A 198 33.53 3.09 4.31
N SER A 199 34.86 3.13 4.43
CA SER A 199 35.75 3.87 3.51
C SER A 199 35.60 3.43 2.05
N LYS A 200 35.45 2.12 1.82
CA LYS A 200 35.25 1.54 0.49
C LYS A 200 33.84 1.78 -0.03
N ARG A 201 32.83 1.80 0.86
CA ARG A 201 31.47 2.23 0.48
C ARG A 201 31.46 3.67 0.01
N ASP A 202 32.14 4.57 0.73
CA ASP A 202 32.19 6.00 0.41
C ASP A 202 32.86 6.29 -0.94
N ALA A 203 33.78 5.43 -1.38
CA ALA A 203 34.42 5.54 -2.70
C ALA A 203 33.44 5.36 -3.88
N LEU A 204 32.33 4.63 -3.66
CA LEU A 204 31.28 4.36 -4.66
C LEU A 204 30.27 5.51 -4.81
N LEU A 205 30.28 6.48 -3.89
CA LEU A 205 29.29 7.54 -3.77
C LEU A 205 29.77 8.84 -4.41
N GLU A 206 28.88 9.55 -5.09
CA GLU A 206 29.12 10.90 -5.59
C GLU A 206 29.63 11.83 -4.46
N ASP A 207 30.45 12.82 -4.83
CA ASP A 207 31.02 13.76 -3.85
C ASP A 207 29.96 14.74 -3.33
N TRP A 208 28.92 15.00 -4.13
CA TRP A 208 27.80 15.85 -3.72
C TRP A 208 26.92 15.14 -2.68
N ASN A 209 26.57 15.88 -1.63
CA ASN A 209 25.71 15.41 -0.55
C ASN A 209 24.45 16.28 -0.48
N ALA A 210 23.28 15.67 -0.69
CA ALA A 210 21.99 16.33 -0.62
C ALA A 210 21.51 16.37 0.84
N ILE A 211 21.78 17.48 1.55
CA ILE A 211 21.43 17.65 2.97
C ILE A 211 20.05 18.29 3.08
N THR A 212 19.14 17.66 3.82
CA THR A 212 17.79 18.16 4.06
C THR A 212 17.58 18.35 5.56
N GLY A 213 17.11 19.53 5.97
CA GLY A 213 16.87 19.88 7.36
C GLY A 213 15.39 19.98 7.70
N MET A 214 15.01 19.53 8.89
CA MET A 214 13.64 19.59 9.41
C MET A 214 13.62 20.17 10.83
N ASP A 215 12.70 21.09 11.08
CA ASP A 215 12.36 21.49 12.45
C ASP A 215 10.93 21.06 12.76
N TYR A 216 10.73 20.55 13.97
CA TYR A 216 9.43 20.15 14.48
C TYR A 216 9.03 21.01 15.69
N ASN A 217 7.74 21.20 15.88
CA ASN A 217 7.21 21.74 17.13
C ASN A 217 7.22 20.65 18.24
N ALA A 218 6.81 21.03 19.46
CA ALA A 218 6.77 20.11 20.60
C ALA A 218 5.78 18.94 20.43
N SER A 219 4.75 19.10 19.59
CA SER A 219 3.79 18.04 19.24
C SER A 219 4.33 17.06 18.18
N GLY A 220 5.46 17.39 17.56
CA GLY A 220 6.07 16.61 16.49
C GLY A 220 5.64 17.01 15.07
N ASP A 221 4.89 18.12 14.90
CA ASP A 221 4.52 18.61 13.58
C ASP A 221 5.69 19.36 12.93
N LEU A 222 5.89 19.14 11.64
CA LEU A 222 6.90 19.84 10.87
C LEU A 222 6.54 21.34 10.74
N ILE A 223 7.46 22.22 11.12
CA ILE A 223 7.29 23.68 11.05
C ILE A 223 8.25 24.35 10.08
N ARG A 224 9.41 23.75 9.82
CA ARG A 224 10.37 24.23 8.82
C ARG A 224 11.00 23.05 8.10
N HIS A 225 11.13 23.17 6.79
CA HIS A 225 11.84 22.22 5.95
C HIS A 225 12.82 22.95 5.04
N VAL A 226 14.08 22.54 5.05
CA VAL A 226 15.13 23.07 4.17
C VAL A 226 15.53 21.97 3.21
N ASP A 227 15.29 22.17 1.91
CA ASP A 227 15.65 21.17 0.91
C ASP A 227 17.17 21.16 0.63
N ALA A 228 17.60 20.19 -0.18
CA ALA A 228 19.00 19.98 -0.55
C ALA A 228 19.67 21.14 -1.30
N GLN A 229 18.91 22.12 -1.78
CA GLN A 229 19.40 23.32 -2.45
C GLN A 229 19.26 24.57 -1.56
N GLY A 230 18.85 24.40 -0.30
CA GLY A 230 18.73 25.46 0.69
C GLY A 230 17.42 26.24 0.64
N ASN A 231 16.45 25.84 -0.18
CA ASN A 231 15.14 26.49 -0.18
C ASN A 231 14.38 26.13 1.09
N GLN A 232 13.77 27.13 1.72
CA GLN A 232 13.16 26.98 3.04
C GLN A 232 11.65 27.07 2.94
N GLN A 233 10.97 26.01 3.34
CA GLN A 233 9.53 25.98 3.53
C GLN A 233 9.21 26.24 4.99
N LEU A 234 8.24 27.11 5.26
CA LEU A 234 7.73 27.40 6.60
C LEU A 234 6.26 27.01 6.65
N LEU A 235 5.90 26.18 7.62
CA LEU A 235 4.55 25.69 7.86
C LEU A 235 4.06 26.21 9.21
N ARG A 236 2.83 26.73 9.25
CA ARG A 236 2.21 27.18 10.49
C ARG A 236 0.94 26.41 10.74
N GLN A 237 0.74 25.98 11.98
CA GLN A 237 -0.46 25.26 12.39
C GLN A 237 -1.48 26.20 13.05
N THR A 238 -2.75 25.79 13.04
CA THR A 238 -3.82 26.36 13.85
C THR A 238 -3.63 25.96 15.32
N MET A 239 -4.44 26.53 16.21
CA MET A 239 -4.52 26.10 17.61
C MET A 239 -4.95 24.63 17.77
N ALA A 240 -5.56 24.03 16.73
CA ALA A 240 -5.96 22.63 16.71
C ALA A 240 -4.90 21.70 16.09
N GLY A 241 -3.71 22.22 15.74
CA GLY A 241 -2.63 21.45 15.10
C GLY A 241 -2.80 21.23 13.60
N GLU A 242 -3.82 21.81 12.97
CA GLU A 242 -4.08 21.68 11.53
C GLU A 242 -3.23 22.68 10.74
N LEU A 243 -2.84 22.39 9.50
CA LEU A 243 -2.06 23.33 8.69
C LEU A 243 -2.87 24.61 8.40
N ALA A 244 -2.34 25.78 8.75
CA ALA A 244 -2.97 27.08 8.54
C ALA A 244 -2.35 27.86 7.37
N GLN A 245 -1.02 27.79 7.24
CA GLN A 245 -0.26 28.59 6.29
C GLN A 245 0.96 27.82 5.79
N ALA A 246 1.33 28.06 4.53
CA ALA A 246 2.58 27.58 3.94
C ALA A 246 3.29 28.70 3.19
N CYS A 247 4.59 28.87 3.45
CA CYS A 247 5.43 29.86 2.81
C CYS A 247 6.72 29.23 2.27
N LEU A 248 7.32 29.85 1.25
CA LEU A 248 8.58 29.45 0.66
C LEU A 248 9.54 30.63 0.62
N LYS A 249 10.78 30.41 1.03
CA LYS A 249 11.91 31.30 0.80
C LYS A 249 12.91 30.56 -0.08
N PRO A 250 12.93 30.82 -1.39
CA PRO A 250 13.96 30.28 -2.28
C PRO A 250 15.37 30.70 -1.84
N VAL A 251 16.38 29.94 -2.24
CA VAL A 251 17.77 30.31 -1.99
C VAL A 251 18.09 31.68 -2.60
N GLY A 252 18.77 32.54 -1.82
CA GLY A 252 19.08 33.92 -2.22
C GLY A 252 17.94 34.94 -2.04
N ALA A 253 16.72 34.51 -1.71
CA ALA A 253 15.64 35.43 -1.36
C ALA A 253 15.78 35.94 0.09
N ASN A 254 15.44 37.21 0.31
CA ASN A 254 15.50 37.83 1.64
C ASN A 254 14.24 37.60 2.47
N GLU A 255 13.10 37.32 1.82
CA GLU A 255 11.79 37.22 2.47
C GLU A 255 11.07 35.93 2.06
N TYR A 256 10.12 35.52 2.90
CA TYR A 256 9.24 34.39 2.61
C TYR A 256 8.08 34.84 1.72
N THR A 257 7.89 34.17 0.60
CA THR A 257 6.68 34.28 -0.22
C THR A 257 5.59 33.38 0.35
N THR A 258 4.40 33.92 0.57
CA THR A 258 3.25 33.12 1.00
C THR A 258 2.73 32.31 -0.17
N LEU A 259 2.65 30.98 -0.03
CA LEU A 259 2.09 30.08 -1.04
C LEU A 259 0.65 29.67 -0.71
N VAL A 260 0.32 29.52 0.57
CA VAL A 260 -1.06 29.37 1.04
C VAL A 260 -1.23 30.27 2.25
N ALA A 261 -2.20 31.17 2.17
CA ALA A 261 -2.41 32.24 3.15
C ALA A 261 -3.36 31.84 4.28
N ASP A 262 -4.36 31.00 4.00
CA ASP A 262 -5.38 30.59 4.98
C ASP A 262 -5.97 29.23 4.58
N ILE A 263 -6.22 28.37 5.56
CA ILE A 263 -6.96 27.11 5.40
C ILE A 263 -7.98 27.01 6.54
N ARG A 264 -9.23 26.72 6.17
CA ARG A 264 -10.35 26.56 7.11
C ARG A 264 -10.94 25.18 7.00
N TYR A 265 -11.16 24.59 8.17
CA TYR A 265 -11.63 23.23 8.33
C TYR A 265 -13.02 23.21 8.95
N ASN A 266 -13.83 22.24 8.57
CA ASN A 266 -15.05 21.91 9.30
C ASN A 266 -14.76 21.08 10.55
N ALA A 267 -15.80 20.80 11.34
CA ALA A 267 -15.67 20.00 12.56
C ALA A 267 -15.15 18.56 12.33
N SER A 268 -15.20 18.07 11.08
CA SER A 268 -14.67 16.76 10.68
C SER A 268 -13.25 16.83 10.11
N GLY A 269 -12.59 17.99 10.17
CA GLY A 269 -11.22 18.18 9.64
C GLY A 269 -11.15 18.24 8.11
N GLN A 270 -12.27 18.47 7.42
CA GLN A 270 -12.30 18.64 5.97
C GLN A 270 -12.11 20.11 5.61
N ILE A 271 -11.33 20.38 4.55
CA ILE A 271 -11.05 21.76 4.10
C ILE A 271 -12.26 22.35 3.37
N GLU A 272 -12.98 23.26 4.02
CA GLU A 272 -14.12 23.99 3.45
C GLU A 272 -13.69 25.24 2.69
N GLN A 273 -12.57 25.84 3.07
CA GLN A 273 -12.02 26.99 2.35
C GLN A 273 -10.49 26.98 2.42
N GLN A 274 -9.85 27.34 1.31
CA GLN A 274 -8.42 27.55 1.23
C GLN A 274 -8.11 28.76 0.35
N THR A 275 -7.22 29.64 0.81
CA THR A 275 -6.76 30.82 0.07
C THR A 275 -5.31 30.64 -0.33
N ALA A 276 -5.04 30.54 -1.62
CA ALA A 276 -3.69 30.45 -2.17
C ALA A 276 -2.97 31.80 -2.14
N GLY A 277 -1.63 31.77 -2.26
CA GLY A 277 -0.76 32.95 -2.27
C GLY A 277 -0.99 33.89 -3.44
N ASN A 278 -1.50 33.36 -4.56
CA ASN A 278 -1.95 34.14 -5.73
C ASN A 278 -3.39 34.72 -5.57
N GLY A 279 -3.99 34.62 -4.38
CA GLY A 279 -5.32 35.17 -4.10
C GLY A 279 -6.50 34.31 -4.55
N VAL A 280 -6.26 33.16 -5.18
CA VAL A 280 -7.34 32.21 -5.54
C VAL A 280 -7.91 31.58 -4.27
N VAL A 281 -9.23 31.68 -4.11
CA VAL A 281 -9.97 31.04 -3.02
C VAL A 281 -10.66 29.80 -3.56
N THR A 282 -10.32 28.65 -2.99
CA THR A 282 -11.02 27.38 -3.21
C THR A 282 -12.02 27.16 -2.08
N ARG A 283 -13.26 26.78 -2.42
CA ARG A 283 -14.33 26.47 -1.47
C ARG A 283 -14.86 25.06 -1.74
N SER A 284 -14.98 24.27 -0.68
CA SER A 284 -15.56 22.94 -0.72
C SER A 284 -16.85 22.93 0.11
N VAL A 285 -17.93 22.40 -0.44
CA VAL A 285 -19.18 22.19 0.32
C VAL A 285 -19.37 20.70 0.53
N PHE A 286 -19.56 20.30 1.78
CA PHE A 286 -19.79 18.91 2.15
C PHE A 286 -21.25 18.69 2.59
N ASP A 287 -21.77 17.50 2.31
CA ASP A 287 -23.05 17.05 2.86
C ASP A 287 -22.92 16.83 4.38
N SER A 288 -23.78 17.47 5.17
CA SER A 288 -23.69 17.44 6.63
C SER A 288 -24.03 16.08 7.26
N GLN A 289 -24.71 15.20 6.53
CA GLN A 289 -25.13 13.89 7.05
C GLN A 289 -24.08 12.81 6.77
N ASN A 290 -23.42 12.88 5.61
CA ASN A 290 -22.52 11.82 5.15
C ASN A 290 -21.07 12.28 4.87
N GLY A 291 -20.79 13.59 4.93
CA GLY A 291 -19.45 14.16 4.75
C GLY A 291 -18.91 14.11 3.32
N ARG A 292 -19.73 13.79 2.31
CA ARG A 292 -19.30 13.76 0.90
C ARG A 292 -19.20 15.16 0.32
N LEU A 293 -18.27 15.35 -0.62
CA LEU A 293 -18.05 16.61 -1.31
C LEU A 293 -19.19 16.86 -2.31
N ASN A 294 -20.06 17.84 -2.06
CA ASN A 294 -21.15 18.21 -2.95
C ASN A 294 -20.71 19.19 -4.04
N SER A 295 -19.85 20.15 -3.69
CA SER A 295 -19.29 21.08 -4.67
C SER A 295 -17.88 21.54 -4.33
N LEU A 296 -17.14 21.92 -5.38
CA LEU A 296 -15.79 22.47 -5.30
C LEU A 296 -15.66 23.62 -6.30
N ALA A 297 -15.48 24.84 -5.79
CA ALA A 297 -15.33 26.02 -6.62
C ALA A 297 -14.00 26.73 -6.33
N ALA A 298 -13.37 27.30 -7.36
CA ALA A 298 -12.15 28.10 -7.24
C ALA A 298 -12.28 29.41 -8.03
N GLN A 299 -11.95 30.53 -7.38
CA GLN A 299 -12.10 31.86 -7.96
C GLN A 299 -11.06 32.83 -7.38
N ALA A 300 -10.49 33.69 -8.22
CA ALA A 300 -9.70 34.85 -7.79
C ALA A 300 -10.60 36.09 -7.59
N ALA A 301 -10.20 37.01 -6.72
CA ALA A 301 -11.00 38.20 -6.43
C ALA A 301 -11.25 39.04 -7.70
N ASN A 302 -12.53 39.35 -7.97
CA ASN A 302 -12.97 40.11 -9.15
C ASN A 302 -12.72 39.43 -10.51
N GLU A 303 -12.30 38.17 -10.55
CA GLU A 303 -12.15 37.38 -11.78
C GLU A 303 -13.33 36.41 -11.97
N PRO A 304 -13.56 35.92 -13.21
CA PRO A 304 -14.48 34.82 -13.46
C PRO A 304 -14.13 33.59 -12.62
N VAL A 305 -15.15 32.76 -12.34
CA VAL A 305 -14.93 31.48 -11.66
C VAL A 305 -14.05 30.60 -12.56
N LEU A 306 -12.97 30.06 -11.99
CA LEU A 306 -11.97 29.27 -12.72
C LEU A 306 -12.38 27.79 -12.82
N GLN A 307 -13.05 27.30 -11.78
CA GLN A 307 -13.54 25.94 -11.64
C GLN A 307 -14.80 25.96 -10.77
N ASP A 308 -15.86 25.25 -11.16
CA ASP A 308 -17.09 25.11 -10.37
C ASP A 308 -17.70 23.70 -10.53
N LEU A 309 -17.12 22.74 -9.81
CA LEU A 309 -17.49 21.34 -9.88
C LEU A 309 -18.65 21.04 -8.93
N ALA A 310 -19.76 20.53 -9.47
CA ALA A 310 -20.86 19.93 -8.71
C ALA A 310 -20.85 18.41 -8.86
N TYR A 311 -21.00 17.69 -7.75
CA TYR A 311 -20.93 16.24 -7.67
C TYR A 311 -22.28 15.63 -7.30
N ASP A 312 -22.77 14.72 -8.13
CA ASP A 312 -23.99 13.97 -7.83
C ASP A 312 -23.65 12.53 -7.46
N TYR A 313 -24.30 12.00 -6.42
CA TYR A 313 -24.07 10.64 -5.94
C TYR A 313 -25.35 9.81 -5.96
N ASP A 314 -25.19 8.49 -6.10
CA ASP A 314 -26.26 7.56 -5.76
C ASP A 314 -26.42 7.43 -4.22
N PRO A 315 -27.50 6.79 -3.72
CA PRO A 315 -27.73 6.66 -2.28
C PRO A 315 -26.60 5.95 -1.52
N VAL A 316 -25.82 5.08 -2.18
CA VAL A 316 -24.70 4.37 -1.55
C VAL A 316 -23.38 5.12 -1.66
N GLY A 317 -23.33 6.22 -2.40
CA GLY A 317 -22.17 7.11 -2.52
C GLY A 317 -21.33 6.95 -3.77
N LYS A 318 -21.81 6.25 -4.79
CA LYS A 318 -21.11 6.20 -6.08
C LYS A 318 -21.37 7.49 -6.85
N LEU A 319 -20.32 8.08 -7.39
CA LEU A 319 -20.38 9.34 -8.14
C LEU A 319 -21.08 9.12 -9.49
N LEU A 320 -22.23 9.76 -9.72
CA LEU A 320 -23.03 9.66 -10.94
C LEU A 320 -22.66 10.72 -11.97
N SER A 321 -22.34 11.93 -11.55
CA SER A 321 -21.94 13.01 -12.45
C SER A 321 -21.03 14.04 -11.81
N ILE A 322 -20.26 14.72 -12.65
CA ILE A 322 -19.51 15.93 -12.35
C ILE A 322 -19.91 16.98 -13.38
N THR A 323 -20.41 18.13 -12.93
CA THR A 323 -20.70 19.27 -13.80
C THR A 323 -19.76 20.42 -13.46
N ASP A 324 -19.06 20.97 -14.45
CA ASP A 324 -18.20 22.16 -14.27
C ASP A 324 -18.89 23.41 -14.83
N SER A 325 -19.58 24.17 -13.97
CA SER A 325 -20.36 25.35 -14.38
C SER A 325 -19.50 26.56 -14.77
N ALA A 326 -18.20 26.53 -14.48
CA ALA A 326 -17.25 27.56 -14.94
C ALA A 326 -17.01 27.48 -16.45
N GLN A 327 -17.31 26.33 -17.07
CA GLN A 327 -17.05 26.07 -18.48
C GLN A 327 -18.31 26.29 -19.32
N PRO A 328 -18.23 26.97 -20.49
CA PRO A 328 -19.42 27.18 -21.32
C PRO A 328 -19.89 25.89 -22.01
N ILE A 329 -21.17 25.89 -22.38
CA ILE A 329 -21.71 24.93 -23.35
C ILE A 329 -21.37 25.44 -24.75
N HIS A 330 -20.84 24.56 -25.59
CA HIS A 330 -20.55 24.89 -26.99
C HIS A 330 -21.37 24.04 -27.94
N TYR A 331 -21.74 24.64 -29.07
CA TYR A 331 -22.44 23.96 -30.15
C TYR A 331 -21.52 23.88 -31.36
N PHE A 332 -21.06 22.67 -31.67
CA PHE A 332 -20.12 22.43 -32.76
C PHE A 332 -20.38 21.05 -33.37
N ARG A 333 -20.22 20.92 -34.71
CA ARG A 333 -20.44 19.66 -35.45
C ARG A 333 -21.76 18.96 -35.10
N ASN A 334 -22.86 19.72 -35.03
CA ASN A 334 -24.19 19.23 -34.65
C ASN A 334 -24.25 18.56 -33.26
N GLN A 335 -23.32 18.88 -32.36
CA GLN A 335 -23.32 18.44 -30.96
C GLN A 335 -23.54 19.62 -30.02
N ARG A 336 -24.24 19.35 -28.91
CA ARG A 336 -24.20 20.17 -27.71
C ARG A 336 -23.12 19.60 -26.79
N VAL A 337 -21.96 20.24 -26.74
CA VAL A 337 -20.82 19.85 -25.91
C VAL A 337 -20.93 20.59 -24.58
N ALA A 338 -21.43 19.90 -23.56
CA ALA A 338 -21.65 20.45 -22.23
C ALA A 338 -20.55 20.00 -21.26
N PRO A 339 -20.21 20.79 -20.22
CA PRO A 339 -19.22 20.44 -19.20
C PRO A 339 -19.71 19.42 -18.18
N LEU A 340 -20.32 18.35 -18.67
CA LEU A 340 -20.89 17.27 -17.88
C LEU A 340 -20.12 15.99 -18.14
N THR A 341 -19.64 15.38 -17.06
CA THR A 341 -19.15 14.00 -17.07
C THR A 341 -20.14 13.14 -16.32
N ALA A 342 -20.53 11.99 -16.87
CA ALA A 342 -21.53 11.10 -16.27
C ALA A 342 -21.04 9.65 -16.23
N TYR A 343 -21.45 8.93 -15.21
CA TYR A 343 -20.98 7.59 -14.88
C TYR A 343 -22.15 6.63 -14.63
N GLY A 344 -21.94 5.36 -14.93
CA GLY A 344 -22.86 4.27 -14.62
C GLY A 344 -22.11 3.07 -14.07
N TYR A 345 -22.72 2.38 -13.10
CA TYR A 345 -22.10 1.26 -12.39
C TYR A 345 -22.95 0.00 -12.51
N ASP A 346 -22.32 -1.16 -12.33
CA ASP A 346 -23.02 -2.41 -12.07
C ASP A 346 -23.43 -2.53 -10.59
N THR A 347 -24.09 -3.65 -10.24
CA THR A 347 -24.49 -3.93 -8.85
C THR A 347 -23.31 -4.23 -7.91
N LEU A 348 -22.13 -4.58 -8.43
CA LEU A 348 -20.92 -4.79 -7.65
C LEU A 348 -20.15 -3.48 -7.39
N GLY A 349 -20.50 -2.41 -8.12
CA GLY A 349 -19.87 -1.10 -8.02
C GLY A 349 -18.73 -0.85 -8.98
N GLN A 350 -18.56 -1.67 -10.01
CA GLN A 350 -17.61 -1.43 -11.09
C GLN A 350 -18.21 -0.43 -12.09
N LEU A 351 -17.37 0.43 -12.65
CA LEU A 351 -17.75 1.45 -13.62
C LEU A 351 -18.04 0.80 -14.98
N ILE A 352 -19.30 0.74 -15.42
CA ILE A 352 -19.68 0.12 -16.71
C ILE A 352 -19.90 1.14 -17.83
N LYS A 353 -20.05 2.42 -17.49
CA LYS A 353 -20.27 3.51 -18.45
C LYS A 353 -19.63 4.80 -17.96
N ALA A 354 -18.99 5.53 -18.86
CA ALA A 354 -18.55 6.92 -18.65
C ALA A 354 -18.84 7.75 -19.91
N SER A 355 -19.17 9.02 -19.76
CA SER A 355 -19.28 9.97 -20.87
C SER A 355 -18.76 11.33 -20.47
N GLY A 356 -18.23 12.08 -21.42
CA GLY A 356 -17.71 13.43 -21.16
C GLY A 356 -17.25 14.10 -22.45
N ARG A 357 -16.27 14.98 -22.33
CA ARG A 357 -15.69 15.73 -23.45
C ARG A 357 -14.26 15.28 -23.72
N GLN A 358 -13.87 15.25 -24.99
CA GLN A 358 -12.51 14.92 -25.41
C GLN A 358 -12.06 15.83 -26.55
N ARG A 359 -10.77 15.84 -26.85
CA ARG A 359 -10.24 16.37 -28.10
C ARG A 359 -10.80 15.57 -29.30
N ILE A 360 -11.17 16.27 -30.36
CA ILE A 360 -11.48 15.69 -31.67
C ILE A 360 -10.30 14.83 -32.14
N ARG A 361 -10.60 13.63 -32.68
CA ARG A 361 -9.62 12.65 -33.15
C ARG A 361 -8.63 12.23 -32.06
N ALA A 362 -9.11 12.09 -30.81
CA ALA A 362 -8.30 11.58 -29.71
C ALA A 362 -7.69 10.20 -30.07
N LEU A 363 -6.38 10.09 -29.89
CA LEU A 363 -5.63 8.85 -30.12
C LEU A 363 -5.82 7.91 -28.93
N SER A 364 -5.75 6.60 -29.19
CA SER A 364 -5.57 5.60 -28.13
C SER A 364 -4.08 5.32 -27.91
N GLY A 365 -3.72 4.99 -26.68
CA GLY A 365 -2.37 4.51 -26.34
C GLY A 365 -1.63 5.38 -25.31
N PRO A 366 -0.30 5.24 -25.26
CA PRO A 366 0.55 5.81 -24.20
C PRO A 366 0.90 7.27 -24.44
N GLN A 367 0.50 7.87 -25.56
CA GLN A 367 0.86 9.24 -25.90
C GLN A 367 -0.13 10.23 -25.30
N LEU A 368 0.35 11.43 -24.96
CA LEU A 368 -0.55 12.54 -24.65
C LEU A 368 -1.23 13.02 -25.93
N PRO A 369 -2.46 13.57 -25.85
CA PRO A 369 -3.01 14.33 -26.95
C PRO A 369 -2.11 15.55 -27.23
N GLU A 370 -2.17 16.04 -28.47
CA GLU A 370 -1.52 17.30 -28.85
C GLU A 370 -2.00 18.44 -27.96
N PHE A 371 -1.06 19.29 -27.52
CA PHE A 371 -1.36 20.46 -26.73
C PHE A 371 -1.96 21.56 -27.61
N ILE A 372 -3.07 22.15 -27.16
CA ILE A 372 -3.74 23.22 -27.90
C ILE A 372 -3.44 24.58 -27.28
N SER A 373 -2.83 25.48 -28.06
CA SER A 373 -2.48 26.85 -27.66
C SER A 373 -2.86 27.86 -28.76
N PRO A 374 -3.67 28.90 -28.45
CA PRO A 374 -4.45 29.03 -27.23
C PRO A 374 -5.53 27.93 -27.15
N ALA A 375 -6.10 27.70 -25.96
CA ALA A 375 -7.19 26.75 -25.80
C ALA A 375 -8.38 27.08 -26.73
N ASP A 376 -8.76 26.12 -27.57
CA ASP A 376 -9.87 26.24 -28.53
C ASP A 376 -10.98 25.23 -28.17
N PRO A 377 -12.12 25.69 -27.60
CA PRO A 377 -13.24 24.81 -27.29
C PRO A 377 -13.88 24.12 -28.50
N LEU A 378 -13.65 24.62 -29.73
CA LEU A 378 -14.14 23.96 -30.95
C LEU A 378 -13.36 22.67 -31.27
N GLN A 379 -12.25 22.42 -30.58
CA GLN A 379 -11.54 21.15 -30.64
C GLN A 379 -12.18 20.06 -29.76
N LEU A 380 -13.25 20.37 -29.03
CA LEU A 380 -13.94 19.41 -28.16
C LEU A 380 -15.12 18.73 -28.84
N GLU A 381 -15.30 17.45 -28.54
CA GLU A 381 -16.48 16.66 -28.90
C GLU A 381 -16.91 15.79 -27.72
N ASN A 382 -18.15 15.29 -27.75
CA ASN A 382 -18.64 14.35 -26.76
C ASN A 382 -18.10 12.93 -27.02
N TYR A 383 -17.78 12.20 -25.95
CA TYR A 383 -17.45 10.78 -26.00
C TYR A 383 -18.33 9.96 -25.06
N GLN A 384 -18.45 8.67 -25.36
CA GLN A 384 -18.99 7.66 -24.46
C GLN A 384 -18.04 6.44 -24.42
N GLN A 385 -17.78 5.94 -23.22
CA GLN A 385 -17.06 4.71 -22.94
C GLN A 385 -17.98 3.70 -22.25
N THR A 386 -17.92 2.44 -22.66
CA THR A 386 -18.52 1.31 -21.94
C THR A 386 -17.44 0.30 -21.59
N PHE A 387 -17.58 -0.31 -20.42
CA PHE A 387 -16.59 -1.22 -19.85
C PHE A 387 -17.25 -2.56 -19.54
N ASP A 388 -16.63 -3.67 -19.93
CA ASP A 388 -17.10 -5.03 -19.66
C ASP A 388 -16.06 -5.79 -18.85
N TYR A 389 -16.50 -6.33 -17.70
CA TYR A 389 -15.67 -7.08 -16.77
C TYR A 389 -16.05 -8.56 -16.78
N ASP A 390 -15.07 -9.44 -16.54
CA ASP A 390 -15.37 -10.82 -16.17
C ASP A 390 -15.77 -10.94 -14.69
N SER A 391 -16.12 -12.15 -14.24
CA SER A 391 -16.53 -12.39 -12.85
C SER A 391 -15.38 -12.32 -11.83
N ALA A 392 -14.14 -12.14 -12.28
CA ALA A 392 -12.97 -11.88 -11.43
C ALA A 392 -12.56 -10.38 -11.43
N GLY A 393 -13.35 -9.51 -12.08
CA GLY A 393 -13.10 -8.07 -12.13
C GLY A 393 -12.03 -7.66 -13.15
N ASN A 394 -11.66 -8.52 -14.10
CA ASN A 394 -10.78 -8.13 -15.20
C ASN A 394 -11.57 -7.32 -16.24
N LEU A 395 -11.08 -6.13 -16.61
CA LEU A 395 -11.61 -5.41 -17.77
C LEU A 395 -11.26 -6.18 -19.06
N CYS A 396 -12.28 -6.70 -19.72
CA CYS A 396 -12.20 -7.53 -20.92
C CYS A 396 -12.47 -6.74 -22.20
N MET A 397 -13.30 -5.70 -22.13
CA MET A 397 -13.61 -4.85 -23.28
C MET A 397 -13.83 -3.40 -22.85
N LEU A 398 -13.25 -2.48 -23.62
CA LEU A 398 -13.54 -1.06 -23.59
C LEU A 398 -14.06 -0.68 -24.97
N GLN A 399 -15.31 -0.22 -25.06
CA GLN A 399 -15.83 0.39 -26.28
C GLN A 399 -15.85 1.90 -26.09
N HIS A 400 -15.30 2.61 -27.06
CA HIS A 400 -15.24 4.07 -27.06
C HIS A 400 -15.90 4.60 -28.31
N THR A 401 -16.83 5.54 -28.14
CA THR A 401 -17.63 6.11 -29.21
C THR A 401 -17.56 7.64 -29.15
N ALA A 402 -17.14 8.25 -30.24
CA ALA A 402 -17.18 9.69 -30.49
C ALA A 402 -17.45 9.93 -31.98
N ASP A 403 -17.84 11.16 -32.36
CA ASP A 403 -18.17 11.52 -33.74
C ASP A 403 -16.95 11.50 -34.67
N SER A 404 -15.77 11.89 -34.16
CA SER A 404 -14.53 11.77 -34.92
C SER A 404 -14.03 10.34 -35.11
N GLY A 405 -14.51 9.38 -34.32
CA GLY A 405 -14.09 7.98 -34.41
C GLY A 405 -14.54 7.14 -33.22
N SER A 406 -14.87 5.88 -33.51
CA SER A 406 -15.17 4.86 -32.50
C SER A 406 -14.11 3.76 -32.54
N ARG A 407 -13.81 3.17 -31.39
CA ARG A 407 -12.86 2.06 -31.26
C ARG A 407 -13.30 1.06 -30.20
N CYS A 408 -12.80 -0.15 -30.32
CA CYS A 408 -13.04 -1.23 -29.37
C CYS A 408 -11.69 -1.85 -28.98
N GLU A 409 -11.38 -1.81 -27.70
CA GLU A 409 -10.16 -2.38 -27.13
C GLU A 409 -10.56 -3.66 -26.38
N ARG A 410 -10.07 -4.81 -26.85
CA ARG A 410 -10.37 -6.12 -26.27
C ARG A 410 -9.14 -6.67 -25.57
N THR A 411 -9.36 -7.33 -24.45
CA THR A 411 -8.32 -7.94 -23.62
C THR A 411 -8.61 -9.42 -23.40
N ALA A 412 -7.66 -10.28 -23.74
CA ALA A 412 -7.70 -11.70 -23.45
C ALA A 412 -7.11 -11.95 -22.07
N VAL A 413 -7.90 -12.53 -21.17
CA VAL A 413 -7.49 -12.92 -19.82
C VAL A 413 -7.11 -14.39 -19.82
N ALA A 414 -6.02 -14.73 -19.13
CA ALA A 414 -5.55 -16.10 -18.95
C ALA A 414 -6.61 -16.98 -18.25
N LEU A 415 -6.62 -18.26 -18.59
CA LEU A 415 -7.65 -19.16 -18.09
C LEU A 415 -7.50 -19.44 -16.58
N THR A 416 -6.28 -19.44 -16.05
CA THR A 416 -5.94 -19.80 -14.64
C THR A 416 -5.46 -18.63 -13.78
N SER A 417 -5.31 -17.43 -14.33
CA SER A 417 -4.82 -16.24 -13.61
C SER A 417 -5.51 -14.98 -14.14
N ASN A 418 -5.25 -13.82 -13.55
CA ASN A 418 -5.73 -12.50 -13.97
C ASN A 418 -4.73 -11.77 -14.88
N ARG A 419 -3.66 -12.46 -15.31
CA ARG A 419 -2.74 -11.99 -16.36
C ARG A 419 -3.50 -11.84 -17.68
N SER A 420 -3.12 -10.84 -18.47
CA SER A 420 -3.85 -10.56 -19.70
C SER A 420 -3.04 -9.83 -20.77
N LEU A 421 -3.47 -9.99 -22.02
CA LEU A 421 -2.91 -9.28 -23.17
C LEU A 421 -4.01 -8.67 -24.03
N PRO A 422 -3.76 -7.51 -24.65
CA PRO A 422 -4.68 -6.98 -25.64
C PRO A 422 -4.76 -7.93 -26.84
N TYR A 423 -5.90 -7.91 -27.52
CA TYR A 423 -6.03 -8.53 -28.82
C TYR A 423 -5.04 -7.89 -29.81
N THR A 424 -4.58 -8.66 -30.80
CA THR A 424 -3.69 -8.11 -31.84
C THR A 424 -4.41 -7.05 -32.66
N VAL A 425 -3.66 -6.23 -33.40
CA VAL A 425 -4.25 -5.24 -34.33
C VAL A 425 -5.12 -5.91 -35.39
N ALA A 426 -4.83 -7.16 -35.75
CA ALA A 426 -5.65 -7.98 -36.64
C ALA A 426 -6.93 -8.54 -35.99
N GLY A 427 -7.14 -8.29 -34.68
CA GLY A 427 -8.30 -8.76 -33.93
C GLY A 427 -8.17 -10.20 -33.43
N GLU A 428 -6.97 -10.78 -33.45
CA GLU A 428 -6.72 -12.15 -32.99
C GLU A 428 -6.59 -12.18 -31.47
N ARG A 429 -7.16 -13.22 -30.85
CA ARG A 429 -7.07 -13.45 -29.41
C ARG A 429 -5.73 -14.11 -29.09
N PRO A 430 -4.90 -13.53 -28.21
CA PRO A 430 -3.69 -14.19 -27.74
C PRO A 430 -4.02 -15.52 -27.05
N ASP A 431 -3.21 -16.54 -27.31
CA ASP A 431 -3.36 -17.83 -26.63
C ASP A 431 -2.72 -17.84 -25.23
N GLU A 432 -2.93 -18.91 -24.47
CA GLU A 432 -2.41 -19.05 -23.10
C GLU A 432 -0.88 -19.02 -23.04
N VAL A 433 -0.19 -19.54 -24.07
CA VAL A 433 1.27 -19.56 -24.14
C VAL A 433 1.81 -18.17 -24.42
N GLU A 434 1.14 -17.41 -25.29
CA GLU A 434 1.46 -16.01 -25.56
C GLU A 434 1.26 -15.16 -24.31
N ILE A 435 0.13 -15.29 -23.60
CA ILE A 435 -0.10 -14.57 -22.34
C ILE A 435 0.98 -14.94 -21.32
N ALA A 436 1.23 -16.23 -21.09
CA ALA A 436 2.23 -16.68 -20.12
C ALA A 436 3.64 -16.14 -20.43
N ARG A 437 4.08 -16.16 -21.70
CA ARG A 437 5.40 -15.66 -22.11
C ARG A 437 5.59 -14.16 -21.93
N ARG A 438 4.52 -13.37 -21.84
CA ARG A 438 4.62 -11.92 -21.63
C ARG A 438 4.78 -11.50 -20.18
N TYR A 439 4.65 -12.44 -19.24
CA TYR A 439 4.89 -12.17 -17.83
C TYR A 439 6.08 -12.97 -17.33
N ASP A 440 6.83 -12.43 -16.38
CA ASP A 440 7.80 -13.24 -15.64
C ASP A 440 7.09 -14.16 -14.62
N ALA A 441 7.87 -14.97 -13.93
CA ALA A 441 7.34 -15.94 -12.99
C ALA A 441 6.64 -15.29 -11.78
N ASN A 442 6.94 -14.02 -11.51
CA ASN A 442 6.37 -13.24 -10.42
C ASN A 442 5.21 -12.32 -10.85
N GLY A 443 4.76 -12.42 -12.10
CA GLY A 443 3.62 -11.66 -12.59
C GLY A 443 3.95 -10.25 -13.05
N ASN A 444 5.21 -9.95 -13.33
CA ASN A 444 5.61 -8.68 -13.92
C ASN A 444 5.52 -8.74 -15.44
N LEU A 445 4.95 -7.73 -16.10
CA LEU A 445 4.87 -7.67 -17.56
C LEU A 445 6.25 -7.39 -18.17
N ASN A 446 6.69 -8.18 -19.14
CA ASN A 446 8.02 -8.06 -19.78
C ASN A 446 8.04 -7.21 -21.05
N LEU A 447 6.87 -6.87 -21.59
CA LEU A 447 6.74 -6.06 -22.81
C LEU A 447 5.60 -5.06 -22.66
N LEU A 448 5.92 -3.77 -22.67
CA LEU A 448 4.93 -2.70 -22.59
C LEU A 448 4.11 -2.62 -23.88
N GLN A 449 4.84 -2.53 -25.00
CA GLN A 449 4.35 -2.48 -26.38
C GLN A 449 5.35 -3.17 -27.29
N THR A 450 4.96 -3.46 -28.53
CA THR A 450 5.88 -4.03 -29.52
C THR A 450 7.17 -3.20 -29.62
N GLY A 451 8.31 -3.83 -29.32
CA GLY A 451 9.61 -3.16 -29.32
C GLY A 451 9.98 -2.41 -28.03
N GLN A 452 9.17 -2.49 -26.97
CA GLN A 452 9.43 -1.85 -25.68
C GLN A 452 9.50 -2.86 -24.54
N ASN A 453 10.70 -3.41 -24.32
CA ASN A 453 10.94 -4.39 -23.25
C ASN A 453 10.94 -3.70 -21.88
N LEU A 454 10.44 -4.42 -20.89
CA LEU A 454 10.42 -4.05 -19.48
C LEU A 454 11.36 -4.99 -18.72
N LEU A 455 12.33 -4.42 -18.03
CA LEU A 455 13.29 -5.14 -17.20
C LEU A 455 12.98 -4.84 -15.73
N TRP A 456 13.01 -5.88 -14.91
CA TRP A 456 12.63 -5.83 -13.50
C TRP A 456 13.82 -6.25 -12.65
N ASP A 457 14.01 -5.60 -11.51
CA ASP A 457 15.05 -5.98 -10.55
C ASP A 457 14.64 -7.19 -9.71
N ARG A 458 15.53 -7.57 -8.77
CA ARG A 458 15.35 -8.70 -7.84
C ARG A 458 14.22 -8.47 -6.84
N ARG A 459 13.81 -7.21 -6.65
CA ARG A 459 12.73 -6.78 -5.76
C ARG A 459 11.39 -6.66 -6.49
N ASN A 460 11.33 -7.06 -7.77
CA ASN A 460 10.16 -6.91 -8.64
C ASN A 460 9.75 -5.46 -8.88
N GLN A 461 10.72 -4.54 -8.89
CA GLN A 461 10.51 -3.14 -9.25
C GLN A 461 10.96 -2.90 -10.70
N LEU A 462 10.26 -2.00 -11.40
CA LEU A 462 10.59 -1.72 -12.80
C LEU A 462 11.96 -1.04 -12.85
N ARG A 463 12.94 -1.71 -13.45
CA ARG A 463 14.34 -1.24 -13.49
C ARG A 463 14.63 -0.44 -14.74
N GLN A 464 14.13 -0.89 -15.89
CA GLN A 464 14.41 -0.26 -17.17
C GLN A 464 13.28 -0.51 -18.19
N VAL A 465 13.00 0.49 -19.02
CA VAL A 465 12.18 0.37 -20.23
C VAL A 465 13.06 0.65 -21.44
N HIS A 466 13.09 -0.25 -22.41
CA HIS A 466 13.62 0.10 -23.73
C HIS A 466 12.55 0.90 -24.49
N GLN A 467 12.84 2.15 -24.84
CA GLN A 467 11.92 3.02 -25.58
C GLN A 467 12.02 2.76 -27.09
N VAL A 468 13.25 2.62 -27.60
CA VAL A 468 13.55 2.32 -29.01
C VAL A 468 14.67 1.30 -29.06
N ILE A 469 14.40 0.12 -29.63
CA ILE A 469 15.40 -0.93 -29.82
C ILE A 469 16.10 -0.76 -31.18
N ARG A 470 17.43 -0.69 -31.18
CA ARG A 470 18.25 -0.59 -32.41
C ARG A 470 19.03 -1.88 -32.65
N LYS A 471 19.11 -2.30 -33.91
CA LYS A 471 19.79 -3.55 -34.29
C LYS A 471 21.32 -3.47 -34.10
N ASN A 472 21.92 -2.33 -34.43
CA ASN A 472 23.37 -2.13 -34.47
C ASN A 472 23.78 -0.86 -33.69
N GLY A 473 23.32 -0.73 -32.44
CA GLY A 473 23.65 0.42 -31.59
C GLY A 473 22.92 0.37 -30.25
N PRO A 474 23.20 1.32 -29.34
CA PRO A 474 22.53 1.38 -28.04
C PRO A 474 21.03 1.71 -28.19
N ASN A 475 20.22 1.11 -27.32
CA ASN A 475 18.78 1.34 -27.25
C ASN A 475 18.50 2.67 -26.55
N ASP A 476 17.46 3.39 -26.97
CA ASP A 476 16.90 4.44 -26.12
C ASP A 476 16.25 3.76 -24.92
N SER A 477 16.48 4.28 -23.73
CA SER A 477 15.95 3.67 -22.52
C SER A 477 15.65 4.66 -21.42
N GLU A 478 14.79 4.23 -20.50
CA GLU A 478 14.48 4.92 -19.27
C GLU A 478 14.73 3.96 -18.10
N CYS A 479 15.62 4.33 -17.18
CA CYS A 479 16.07 3.54 -16.04
C CYS A 479 15.62 4.17 -14.74
N TYR A 480 15.27 3.35 -13.74
CA TYR A 480 14.76 3.81 -12.45
C TYR A 480 15.51 3.16 -11.29
N PHE A 481 15.74 3.93 -10.23
CA PHE A 481 16.48 3.50 -9.04
C PHE A 481 15.68 3.85 -7.80
N TYR A 482 15.67 2.92 -6.86
CA TYR A 482 14.81 2.96 -5.70
C TYR A 482 15.63 2.93 -4.42
N ASP A 483 15.09 3.52 -3.37
CA ASP A 483 15.61 3.37 -2.02
C ASP A 483 15.30 1.98 -1.43
N CYS A 484 15.77 1.75 -0.22
CA CYS A 484 15.51 0.52 0.53
C CYS A 484 14.02 0.25 0.76
N THR A 485 13.16 1.27 0.77
CA THR A 485 11.72 1.14 1.02
C THR A 485 10.93 0.80 -0.24
N GLY A 486 11.49 1.15 -1.40
CA GLY A 486 10.93 0.92 -2.72
C GLY A 486 10.50 2.20 -3.44
N GLN A 487 10.82 3.37 -2.88
CA GLN A 487 10.50 4.68 -3.47
C GLN A 487 11.57 5.10 -4.48
N ARG A 488 11.14 5.65 -5.61
CA ARG A 488 12.01 6.07 -6.71
C ARG A 488 12.78 7.32 -6.32
N LEU A 489 14.11 7.23 -6.32
CA LEU A 489 15.01 8.36 -6.03
C LEU A 489 15.74 8.90 -7.26
N ARG A 490 15.87 8.08 -8.32
CA ARG A 490 16.54 8.50 -9.56
C ARG A 490 15.82 7.94 -10.78
N LYS A 491 15.65 8.77 -11.81
CA LYS A 491 15.17 8.39 -13.14
C LYS A 491 16.13 8.93 -14.18
N ILE A 492 16.56 8.09 -15.11
CA ILE A 492 17.47 8.48 -16.19
C ILE A 492 16.89 8.03 -17.51
N ARG A 493 16.67 8.96 -18.42
CA ARG A 493 16.29 8.69 -19.80
C ARG A 493 17.45 9.01 -20.73
N THR A 494 17.82 8.05 -21.55
CA THR A 494 18.89 8.18 -22.53
C THR A 494 18.32 7.99 -23.93
N ALA A 495 18.58 8.95 -24.81
CA ALA A 495 18.25 8.88 -26.22
C ALA A 495 19.53 9.01 -27.07
N HIS A 496 19.65 8.16 -28.09
CA HIS A 496 20.81 8.09 -28.97
C HIS A 496 20.43 8.46 -30.41
N THR A 497 21.16 9.41 -30.99
CA THR A 497 21.27 9.61 -32.45
C THR A 497 22.64 9.08 -32.91
N PRO A 498 22.91 8.93 -34.22
CA PRO A 498 24.24 8.49 -34.67
C PRO A 498 25.37 9.41 -34.20
N GLU A 499 25.09 10.70 -33.96
CA GLU A 499 26.08 11.72 -33.60
C GLU A 499 26.07 12.14 -32.12
N LEU A 500 24.95 11.95 -31.40
CA LEU A 500 24.77 12.51 -30.05
C LEU A 500 24.04 11.55 -29.11
N THR A 501 24.47 11.51 -27.86
CA THR A 501 23.72 10.91 -26.75
C THR A 501 23.15 12.02 -25.88
N ARG A 502 21.82 12.03 -25.70
CA ARG A 502 21.11 12.97 -24.82
C ARG A 502 20.63 12.22 -23.59
N THR A 503 21.02 12.71 -22.41
CA THR A 503 20.66 12.12 -21.12
C THR A 503 19.83 13.13 -20.33
N HIS A 504 18.67 12.67 -19.85
CA HIS A 504 17.79 13.41 -18.96
C HIS A 504 17.79 12.70 -17.61
N GLU A 505 18.27 13.35 -16.57
CA GLU A 505 18.28 12.81 -15.21
C GLU A 505 17.27 13.55 -14.35
N THR A 506 16.55 12.82 -13.51
CA THR A 506 15.70 13.37 -12.45
C THR A 506 16.09 12.72 -11.14
N ARG A 507 16.43 13.55 -10.14
CA ARG A 507 16.67 13.13 -8.75
C ARG A 507 15.49 13.58 -7.91
N TYR A 508 14.91 12.65 -7.17
CA TYR A 508 13.80 12.93 -6.26
C TYR A 508 14.35 13.01 -4.84
N LEU A 509 14.19 14.18 -4.23
CA LEU A 509 14.64 14.49 -2.88
C LEU A 509 13.44 15.04 -2.08
N PRO A 510 13.51 15.03 -0.74
CA PRO A 510 12.44 15.62 0.07
C PRO A 510 12.19 17.08 -0.32
N GLY A 511 10.96 17.39 -0.74
CA GLY A 511 10.53 18.73 -1.16
C GLY A 511 11.10 19.26 -2.48
N LEU A 512 11.95 18.49 -3.17
CA LEU A 512 12.72 18.97 -4.32
C LEU A 512 12.92 17.89 -5.40
N GLU A 513 12.68 18.25 -6.66
CA GLU A 513 13.18 17.48 -7.81
C GLU A 513 14.30 18.27 -8.50
N ILE A 514 15.40 17.60 -8.83
CA ILE A 514 16.45 18.16 -9.67
C ILE A 514 16.40 17.46 -11.02
N ARG A 515 16.12 18.22 -12.08
CA ARG A 515 16.02 17.75 -13.45
C ARG A 515 17.18 18.32 -14.26
N THR A 516 18.03 17.45 -14.75
CA THR A 516 19.22 17.83 -15.51
C THR A 516 19.12 17.26 -16.93
N THR A 517 19.27 18.13 -17.91
CA THR A 517 19.41 17.80 -19.33
C THR A 517 20.70 18.44 -19.86
N PRO A 518 21.13 18.15 -21.10
CA PRO A 518 22.27 18.86 -21.69
C PRO A 518 22.05 20.38 -21.78
N GLU A 519 20.79 20.80 -21.92
CA GLU A 519 20.39 22.19 -22.12
C GLU A 519 20.13 22.95 -20.81
N GLU A 520 19.55 22.31 -19.80
CA GLU A 520 19.10 22.96 -18.57
C GLU A 520 19.33 22.13 -17.29
N THR A 521 19.44 22.85 -16.18
CA THR A 521 19.29 22.27 -14.83
C THR A 521 18.15 23.02 -14.14
N LEU A 522 17.07 22.30 -13.85
CA LEU A 522 15.83 22.81 -13.27
C LEU A 522 15.60 22.17 -11.90
N HIS A 523 15.41 23.02 -10.90
CA HIS A 523 14.91 22.67 -9.57
C HIS A 523 13.39 22.87 -9.53
N ILE A 524 12.65 21.82 -9.21
CA ILE A 524 11.21 21.88 -8.96
C ILE A 524 11.00 21.77 -7.46
N ILE A 525 10.70 22.89 -6.82
CA ILE A 525 10.39 22.95 -5.39
C ILE A 525 8.90 22.69 -5.24
N THR A 526 8.52 21.63 -4.52
CA THR A 526 7.12 21.25 -4.34
C THR A 526 6.67 21.50 -2.91
N VAL A 527 5.59 22.26 -2.76
CA VAL A 527 4.93 22.53 -1.48
C VAL A 527 3.49 22.06 -1.57
N GLN A 528 3.15 21.02 -0.80
CA GLN A 528 1.77 20.56 -0.64
C GLN A 528 1.16 21.22 0.60
N ALA A 529 0.04 21.92 0.42
CA ALA A 529 -0.67 22.56 1.52
C ALA A 529 -2.18 22.39 1.32
N GLY A 530 -2.79 21.53 2.13
CA GLY A 530 -4.21 21.22 2.03
C GLY A 530 -4.59 20.63 0.67
N ARG A 531 -5.52 21.29 -0.04
CA ARG A 531 -5.96 20.89 -1.40
C ARG A 531 -5.06 21.41 -2.51
N CYS A 532 -4.19 22.40 -2.24
CA CYS A 532 -3.34 23.01 -3.24
C CYS A 532 -1.93 22.42 -3.21
N THR A 533 -1.44 22.03 -4.39
CA THR A 533 -0.02 21.78 -4.62
C THR A 533 0.55 23.01 -5.32
N VAL A 534 1.64 23.57 -4.80
CA VAL A 534 2.38 24.65 -5.47
C VAL A 534 3.74 24.14 -5.88
N GLN A 535 4.05 24.23 -7.17
CA GLN A 535 5.39 23.96 -7.70
C GLN A 535 6.07 25.26 -8.09
N VAL A 536 7.31 25.47 -7.67
CA VAL A 536 8.13 26.60 -8.09
C VAL A 536 9.27 26.07 -8.96
N LEU A 537 9.31 26.56 -10.20
CA LEU A 537 10.31 26.19 -11.19
C LEU A 537 11.48 27.17 -11.13
N HIS A 538 12.64 26.70 -10.65
CA HIS A 538 13.86 27.48 -10.52
C HIS A 538 14.97 26.90 -11.40
N TRP A 539 15.49 27.68 -12.35
CA TRP A 539 16.58 27.24 -13.23
C TRP A 539 17.93 27.67 -12.68
N GLU A 540 18.81 26.71 -12.44
CA GLU A 540 20.23 26.98 -12.23
C GLU A 540 20.91 27.33 -13.57
N ARG A 541 20.51 26.66 -14.66
CA ARG A 541 21.02 26.90 -16.02
C ARG A 541 19.94 26.63 -17.06
N GLY A 542 19.98 27.38 -18.16
CA GLY A 542 19.26 27.02 -19.38
C GLY A 542 17.78 27.40 -19.43
N ARG A 543 17.34 28.34 -18.59
CA ARG A 543 15.94 28.82 -18.56
C ARG A 543 15.46 29.24 -19.95
N PRO A 544 14.33 28.71 -20.45
CA PRO A 544 13.71 29.22 -21.66
C PRO A 544 13.24 30.66 -21.48
N SER A 545 13.47 31.52 -22.48
CA SER A 545 13.08 32.94 -22.41
C SER A 545 11.56 33.16 -22.27
N ARG A 546 10.76 32.18 -22.69
CA ARG A 546 9.29 32.20 -22.63
C ARG A 546 8.72 31.90 -21.25
N VAL A 547 9.53 31.38 -20.31
CA VAL A 547 9.09 31.00 -18.97
C VAL A 547 9.64 31.98 -17.95
N ALA A 548 8.80 32.48 -17.06
CA ALA A 548 9.22 33.38 -15.99
C ALA A 548 10.27 32.72 -15.08
N ASP A 549 11.20 33.51 -14.57
CA ASP A 549 12.12 33.03 -13.55
C ASP A 549 11.37 32.76 -12.24
N ASN A 550 11.72 31.69 -11.54
CA ASN A 550 11.01 31.23 -10.33
C ASN A 550 9.49 31.13 -10.54
N GLN A 551 9.05 30.62 -11.69
CA GLN A 551 7.63 30.52 -12.03
C GLN A 551 6.89 29.68 -10.99
N HIS A 552 5.85 30.26 -10.39
CA HIS A 552 4.94 29.56 -9.49
C HIS A 552 3.85 28.88 -10.32
N ARG A 553 3.52 27.64 -9.97
CA ARG A 553 2.43 26.86 -10.57
C ARG A 553 1.52 26.38 -9.46
N TYR A 554 0.39 27.05 -9.31
CA TYR A 554 -0.68 26.68 -8.39
C TYR A 554 -1.57 25.63 -9.06
N ILE A 555 -1.55 24.42 -8.52
CA ILE A 555 -2.31 23.29 -9.06
C ILE A 555 -3.67 23.22 -8.37
N LEU A 556 -4.74 23.35 -9.17
CA LEU A 556 -6.10 23.07 -8.75
C LEU A 556 -6.49 21.66 -9.15
N THR A 557 -7.06 20.90 -8.23
CA THR A 557 -7.37 19.48 -8.42
C THR A 557 -8.86 19.17 -8.37
N ASP A 558 -9.27 18.09 -9.02
CA ASP A 558 -10.61 17.51 -8.87
C ASP A 558 -10.79 16.77 -7.51
N HIS A 559 -11.85 15.96 -7.39
CA HIS A 559 -12.10 15.17 -6.18
C HIS A 559 -11.05 14.07 -5.97
N LEU A 560 -10.48 13.51 -7.03
CA LEU A 560 -9.42 12.48 -6.99
C LEU A 560 -8.04 13.06 -6.67
N GLY A 561 -7.91 14.38 -6.66
CA GLY A 561 -6.61 15.04 -6.61
C GLY A 561 -5.94 15.16 -7.99
N SER A 562 -6.62 14.80 -9.09
CA SER A 562 -6.06 14.96 -10.43
C SER A 562 -5.90 16.44 -10.77
N SER A 563 -4.71 16.82 -11.23
CA SER A 563 -4.41 18.20 -11.63
C SER A 563 -5.33 18.62 -12.78
N SER A 564 -6.23 19.56 -12.54
CA SER A 564 -7.20 20.01 -13.56
C SER A 564 -6.76 21.33 -14.19
N LEU A 565 -6.25 22.26 -13.38
CA LEU A 565 -5.77 23.57 -13.81
C LEU A 565 -4.42 23.88 -13.16
N GLU A 566 -3.54 24.56 -13.89
CA GLU A 566 -2.34 25.20 -13.37
C GLU A 566 -2.42 26.70 -13.58
N LEU A 567 -2.22 27.46 -12.52
CA LEU A 567 -2.26 28.92 -12.53
C LEU A 567 -0.89 29.50 -12.17
N ASP A 568 -0.56 30.67 -12.72
CA ASP A 568 0.62 31.42 -12.31
C ASP A 568 0.40 32.23 -11.03
N PHE A 569 1.40 33.05 -10.68
CA PHE A 569 1.37 33.87 -9.48
C PHE A 569 0.32 34.99 -9.53
N GLU A 570 -0.07 35.42 -10.73
CA GLU A 570 -1.13 36.38 -10.99
C GLU A 570 -2.50 35.71 -11.19
N ALA A 571 -2.60 34.40 -10.92
CA ALA A 571 -3.79 33.57 -11.10
C ALA A 571 -4.27 33.39 -12.57
N HIS A 572 -3.43 33.70 -13.56
CA HIS A 572 -3.72 33.40 -14.96
C HIS A 572 -3.49 31.92 -15.27
N LEU A 573 -4.31 31.39 -16.18
CA LEU A 573 -4.22 30.00 -16.61
C LEU A 573 -2.93 29.72 -17.40
N ILE A 574 -2.11 28.80 -16.89
CA ILE A 574 -0.97 28.22 -17.61
C ILE A 574 -1.46 27.07 -18.48
N SER A 575 -2.08 26.06 -17.86
CA SER A 575 -2.59 24.88 -18.56
C SER A 575 -3.83 24.27 -17.89
N GLN A 576 -4.64 23.60 -18.69
CA GLN A 576 -5.82 22.83 -18.30
C GLN A 576 -5.70 21.41 -18.85
N GLU A 577 -6.09 20.43 -18.05
CA GLU A 577 -6.12 19.03 -18.44
C GLU A 577 -7.43 18.37 -17.97
N SER A 578 -7.96 17.45 -18.76
CA SER A 578 -9.09 16.62 -18.38
C SER A 578 -8.81 15.15 -18.70
N TYR A 579 -9.37 14.25 -17.91
CA TYR A 579 -9.06 12.83 -17.96
C TYR A 579 -10.29 11.99 -18.33
N TYR A 580 -10.06 10.87 -19.03
CA TYR A 580 -11.00 9.75 -19.01
C TYR A 580 -11.06 9.14 -17.61
N ALA A 581 -12.12 8.38 -17.31
CA ALA A 581 -12.34 7.81 -15.98
C ALA A 581 -11.15 7.01 -15.43
N TYR A 582 -10.38 6.34 -16.30
CA TYR A 582 -9.19 5.56 -15.94
C TYR A 582 -7.85 6.33 -16.06
N GLY A 583 -7.88 7.65 -16.19
CA GLY A 583 -6.71 8.53 -16.06
C GLY A 583 -5.90 8.81 -17.33
N ALA A 584 -6.29 8.28 -18.49
CA ALA A 584 -5.76 8.74 -19.77
C ALA A 584 -6.25 10.17 -20.05
N THR A 585 -5.40 11.02 -20.63
CA THR A 585 -5.74 12.42 -20.92
C THR A 585 -6.73 12.51 -22.07
N ALA A 586 -7.89 13.12 -21.83
CA ALA A 586 -8.94 13.37 -22.82
C ALA A 586 -8.78 14.72 -23.52
N TRP A 587 -8.26 15.73 -22.80
CA TRP A 587 -8.05 17.09 -23.28
C TRP A 587 -6.85 17.72 -22.57
N TRP A 588 -6.04 18.49 -23.32
CA TRP A 588 -4.89 19.22 -22.77
C TRP A 588 -4.64 20.50 -23.58
N ALA A 589 -4.69 21.65 -22.92
CA ALA A 589 -4.58 22.96 -23.57
C ALA A 589 -4.07 24.03 -22.60
N GLY A 590 -3.71 25.20 -23.10
CA GLY A 590 -3.22 26.30 -22.28
C GLY A 590 -2.68 27.46 -23.10
N ARG A 591 -1.94 28.35 -22.46
CA ARG A 591 -1.43 29.56 -23.13
C ARG A 591 -0.15 29.32 -23.92
N ASP A 592 0.72 28.43 -23.47
CA ASP A 592 2.05 28.24 -24.05
C ASP A 592 2.53 26.77 -23.94
N GLU A 593 2.98 26.20 -25.05
CA GLU A 593 3.43 24.80 -25.12
C GLU A 593 4.72 24.55 -24.30
N VAL A 594 5.62 25.53 -24.26
CA VAL A 594 6.88 25.42 -23.50
C VAL A 594 6.56 25.39 -22.00
N GLU A 595 5.70 26.28 -21.52
CA GLU A 595 5.24 26.23 -20.12
C GLU A 595 4.52 24.91 -19.80
N ALA A 596 3.64 24.45 -20.69
CA ALA A 596 2.90 23.20 -20.49
C ALA A 596 3.81 21.97 -20.43
N SER A 597 4.95 21.98 -21.12
CA SER A 597 5.91 20.86 -21.14
C SER A 597 6.51 20.52 -19.77
N TYR A 598 6.56 21.48 -18.84
CA TYR A 598 7.05 21.28 -17.48
C TYR A 598 6.02 20.64 -16.53
N ARG A 599 4.79 20.34 -17.01
CA ARG A 599 3.76 19.66 -16.23
C ARG A 599 4.00 18.14 -16.17
N THR A 600 4.28 17.66 -14.96
CA THR A 600 4.70 16.26 -14.72
C THR A 600 3.69 15.48 -13.87
N VAL A 601 3.15 16.13 -12.83
CA VAL A 601 2.10 15.62 -11.96
C VAL A 601 0.73 15.83 -12.62
N ARG A 602 -0.03 14.74 -12.80
CA ARG A 602 -1.27 14.75 -13.57
C ARG A 602 -2.42 14.03 -12.84
N TYR A 603 -2.81 12.84 -13.31
CA TYR A 603 -3.91 12.07 -12.75
C TYR A 603 -3.61 11.56 -11.34
N SER A 604 -4.56 11.72 -10.41
CA SER A 604 -4.45 11.29 -9.00
C SER A 604 -3.15 11.74 -8.30
N ARG A 605 -2.63 12.94 -8.64
CA ARG A 605 -1.35 13.49 -8.15
C ARG A 605 -0.11 12.66 -8.46
N GLN A 606 -0.18 11.76 -9.43
CA GLN A 606 0.96 10.92 -9.81
C GLN A 606 1.73 11.51 -10.98
N GLU A 607 3.05 11.28 -10.98
CA GLU A 607 3.92 11.65 -12.10
C GLU A 607 3.65 10.72 -13.29
N ARG A 608 3.48 11.33 -14.47
CA ARG A 608 3.42 10.61 -15.74
C ARG A 608 4.78 10.63 -16.42
N ASP A 609 5.37 9.46 -16.58
CA ASP A 609 6.68 9.30 -17.23
C ASP A 609 6.59 9.44 -18.76
N ALA A 610 7.75 9.58 -19.41
CA ALA A 610 7.82 9.69 -20.87
C ALA A 610 7.36 8.40 -21.58
N THR A 611 7.38 7.28 -20.87
CA THR A 611 6.81 5.99 -21.31
C THR A 611 5.27 5.98 -21.36
N GLY A 612 4.63 7.00 -20.79
CA GLY A 612 3.19 7.11 -20.60
C GLY A 612 2.70 6.51 -19.28
N LEU A 613 3.52 5.69 -18.61
CA LEU A 613 3.17 5.08 -17.33
C LEU A 613 3.02 6.14 -16.24
N TYR A 614 2.09 5.90 -15.32
CA TYR A 614 2.04 6.63 -14.06
C TYR A 614 2.82 5.88 -12.99
N TYR A 615 3.73 6.58 -12.31
CA TYR A 615 4.45 6.05 -11.15
C TYR A 615 3.66 6.32 -9.88
N TYR A 616 3.22 5.27 -9.19
CA TYR A 616 2.44 5.39 -7.96
C TYR A 616 3.26 5.11 -6.69
N GLY A 617 4.56 4.79 -6.78
CA GLY A 617 5.35 4.34 -5.62
C GLY A 617 5.80 2.89 -5.79
N PHE A 618 4.94 1.93 -5.43
CA PHE A 618 5.26 0.50 -5.50
C PHE A 618 4.94 -0.15 -6.86
N ARG A 619 4.09 0.50 -7.68
CA ARG A 619 3.68 0.00 -8.99
C ARG A 619 3.64 1.10 -10.04
N TYR A 620 3.70 0.66 -11.30
CA TYR A 620 3.44 1.48 -12.47
C TYR A 620 2.06 1.14 -13.05
N TYR A 621 1.30 2.18 -13.40
CA TYR A 621 -0.06 2.07 -13.93
C TYR A 621 -0.10 2.39 -15.42
N MET A 622 -0.84 1.59 -16.20
CA MET A 622 -1.07 1.80 -17.64
C MET A 622 -2.47 2.37 -17.87
N PRO A 623 -2.64 3.71 -17.98
CA PRO A 623 -3.97 4.31 -18.14
C PRO A 623 -4.69 3.88 -19.43
N TRP A 624 -3.94 3.58 -20.50
CA TRP A 624 -4.49 3.09 -21.77
C TRP A 624 -4.84 1.59 -21.76
N ARG A 625 -4.41 0.83 -20.75
CA ARG A 625 -4.83 -0.58 -20.54
C ARG A 625 -5.70 -0.76 -19.29
N GLN A 626 -5.98 0.33 -18.57
CA GLN A 626 -6.82 0.40 -17.38
C GLN A 626 -6.43 -0.60 -16.28
N ARG A 627 -5.13 -0.89 -16.14
CA ARG A 627 -4.63 -1.88 -15.17
C ARG A 627 -3.16 -1.67 -14.78
N TRP A 628 -2.76 -2.31 -13.69
CA TRP A 628 -1.38 -2.30 -13.20
C TRP A 628 -0.42 -3.08 -14.10
N LEU A 629 0.84 -2.64 -14.14
CA LEU A 629 1.91 -3.25 -14.93
C LEU A 629 2.44 -4.56 -14.32
N SER A 630 2.39 -4.67 -13.00
CA SER A 630 2.81 -5.83 -12.20
C SER A 630 1.71 -6.24 -11.22
N ALA A 631 1.80 -7.46 -10.72
CA ALA A 631 0.93 -7.93 -9.66
C ALA A 631 1.14 -7.11 -8.37
N ASP A 632 0.07 -6.91 -7.60
CA ASP A 632 0.09 -6.20 -6.32
C ASP A 632 1.12 -6.78 -5.33
N PRO A 633 2.15 -6.01 -4.93
CA PRO A 633 3.12 -6.47 -3.94
C PRO A 633 2.52 -6.55 -2.52
N GLY A 634 1.40 -5.88 -2.26
CA GLY A 634 0.61 -6.04 -1.03
C GLY A 634 -0.24 -7.33 -1.01
N GLY A 635 -0.21 -8.13 -2.08
CA GLY A 635 -0.96 -9.38 -2.18
C GLY A 635 -2.48 -9.16 -2.19
N THR A 636 -3.24 -10.08 -1.59
CA THR A 636 -4.70 -10.16 -1.76
C THR A 636 -5.51 -9.20 -0.88
N HIS A 637 -4.88 -8.20 -0.25
CA HIS A 637 -5.54 -7.30 0.70
C HIS A 637 -6.60 -6.39 0.04
N ASP A 638 -6.39 -5.96 -1.20
CA ASP A 638 -7.37 -5.17 -1.98
C ASP A 638 -8.25 -6.03 -2.91
N GLY A 639 -8.13 -7.35 -2.79
CA GLY A 639 -8.89 -8.33 -3.57
C GLY A 639 -8.02 -9.42 -4.21
N LEU A 640 -8.67 -10.43 -4.80
CA LEU A 640 -7.97 -11.57 -5.42
C LEU A 640 -7.45 -11.30 -6.84
N ASN A 641 -7.81 -10.15 -7.44
CA ASN A 641 -7.29 -9.73 -8.73
C ASN A 641 -6.16 -8.72 -8.53
N LEU A 642 -4.91 -9.20 -8.64
CA LEU A 642 -3.73 -8.40 -8.30
C LEU A 642 -3.37 -7.34 -9.37
N TYR A 643 -4.15 -7.23 -10.46
CA TYR A 643 -3.94 -6.25 -11.53
C TYR A 643 -5.08 -5.22 -11.64
N ALA A 644 -6.15 -5.37 -10.86
CA ALA A 644 -7.31 -4.49 -10.94
C ALA A 644 -6.97 -3.08 -10.43
N MET A 645 -7.30 -2.06 -11.22
CA MET A 645 -7.20 -0.67 -10.78
C MET A 645 -8.39 -0.34 -9.85
N VAL A 646 -8.09 -0.14 -8.56
CA VAL A 646 -9.03 0.24 -7.49
C VAL A 646 -10.39 -0.48 -7.53
N GLY A 647 -10.36 -1.78 -7.81
CA GLY A 647 -11.56 -2.64 -7.89
C GLY A 647 -12.56 -2.26 -8.98
N GLY A 648 -12.09 -1.65 -10.07
CA GLY A 648 -12.94 -1.29 -11.22
C GLY A 648 -13.73 0.01 -11.06
N ASN A 649 -13.42 0.82 -10.03
CA ASN A 649 -14.09 2.10 -9.80
C ASN A 649 -13.08 3.25 -9.60
N PRO A 650 -12.43 3.71 -10.68
CA PRO A 650 -11.38 4.75 -10.63
C PRO A 650 -11.90 6.17 -10.33
N VAL A 651 -13.22 6.35 -10.24
CA VAL A 651 -13.85 7.66 -9.99
C VAL A 651 -14.37 7.80 -8.56
N GLY A 652 -14.56 6.69 -7.83
CA GLY A 652 -14.92 6.68 -6.41
C GLY A 652 -13.77 6.32 -5.46
N TYR A 653 -12.65 5.84 -6.01
CA TYR A 653 -11.48 5.41 -5.25
C TYR A 653 -10.18 5.90 -5.88
N VAL A 654 -9.17 6.09 -5.05
CA VAL A 654 -7.78 6.42 -5.44
C VAL A 654 -6.82 5.40 -4.84
N ASP A 655 -5.69 5.15 -5.49
CA ASP A 655 -4.56 4.45 -4.87
C ASP A 655 -3.43 5.47 -4.70
N LEU A 656 -2.93 5.63 -3.47
CA LEU A 656 -1.92 6.65 -3.17
C LEU A 656 -0.50 6.15 -3.39
N GLN A 657 -0.28 4.84 -3.30
CA GLN A 657 1.06 4.23 -3.29
C GLN A 657 1.22 3.06 -4.28
N GLY A 658 0.17 2.71 -5.01
CA GLY A 658 0.13 1.50 -5.83
C GLY A 658 0.02 0.24 -4.97
N LEU A 659 -0.65 0.32 -3.82
CA LEU A 659 -0.84 -0.82 -2.91
C LEU A 659 -2.32 -1.06 -2.64
N SER A 660 -3.06 -0.03 -2.22
CA SER A 660 -4.43 -0.18 -1.74
C SER A 660 -5.29 0.94 -2.25
N ARG A 661 -6.55 0.62 -2.58
CA ARG A 661 -7.54 1.66 -2.84
C ARG A 661 -8.05 2.31 -1.55
N TRP A 662 -8.31 3.60 -1.65
CA TRP A 662 -8.89 4.44 -0.62
C TRP A 662 -10.14 5.11 -1.19
N GLU A 663 -11.18 5.22 -0.36
CA GLU A 663 -12.31 6.08 -0.72
C GLU A 663 -11.81 7.52 -0.85
N THR A 664 -12.19 8.17 -1.94
CA THR A 664 -11.69 9.49 -2.30
C THR A 664 -11.85 10.52 -1.16
N ALA A 665 -12.98 10.53 -0.46
CA ALA A 665 -13.21 11.44 0.66
C ALA A 665 -12.21 11.25 1.80
N LYS A 666 -11.88 9.98 2.14
CA LYS A 666 -10.90 9.65 3.19
C LYS A 666 -9.48 10.01 2.76
N ALA A 667 -9.15 9.73 1.50
CA ALA A 667 -7.84 10.07 0.93
C ALA A 667 -7.57 11.59 0.96
N MET A 668 -8.59 12.41 0.67
CA MET A 668 -8.43 13.88 0.66
C MET A 668 -8.26 14.49 2.06
N ILE A 669 -8.90 13.93 3.09
CA ILE A 669 -8.66 14.32 4.49
C ILE A 669 -7.21 13.97 4.87
N TRP A 670 -6.78 12.75 4.52
CA TRP A 670 -5.43 12.26 4.82
C TRP A 670 -4.34 13.09 4.11
N ALA A 671 -4.50 13.35 2.81
CA ALA A 671 -3.55 14.15 2.02
C ALA A 671 -3.53 15.63 2.43
N GLY A 672 -4.63 16.17 3.00
CA GLY A 672 -4.67 17.53 3.52
C GLY A 672 -3.93 17.71 4.86
N GLY A 673 -3.74 16.63 5.63
CA GLY A 673 -3.15 16.66 6.98
C GLY A 673 -1.70 16.17 7.08
N PHE A 674 -1.23 15.27 6.19
CA PHE A 674 0.01 14.52 6.42
C PHE A 674 1.00 14.41 5.23
N ASP A 675 0.71 15.00 4.06
CA ASP A 675 1.47 14.73 2.81
C ASP A 675 2.97 15.14 2.86
N PHE A 676 3.36 15.99 3.82
CA PHE A 676 4.77 16.33 4.02
C PHE A 676 5.51 15.35 4.96
N ALA A 677 4.81 14.77 5.95
CA ALA A 677 5.41 13.82 6.89
C ALA A 677 5.78 12.49 6.22
N ALA A 678 5.06 12.10 5.16
CA ALA A 678 5.35 10.88 4.39
C ALA A 678 6.61 10.97 3.49
N LYS A 679 7.17 12.18 3.30
CA LYS A 679 8.41 12.42 2.52
C LYS A 679 9.65 12.69 3.39
N VAL A 680 9.50 12.65 4.72
CA VAL A 680 10.62 12.44 5.66
C VAL A 680 11.03 10.97 5.55
N PRO A 681 12.32 10.59 5.50
CA PRO A 681 12.74 9.33 4.92
C PRO A 681 12.11 8.16 5.65
N ALA A 682 11.36 7.40 4.88
CA ALA A 682 10.90 6.08 5.21
C ALA A 682 12.07 5.11 5.53
N ALA A 683 13.34 5.51 5.39
CA ALA A 683 14.49 4.67 5.70
C ALA A 683 14.71 4.41 7.21
N ALA A 684 14.43 5.36 8.12
CA ALA A 684 14.53 5.10 9.58
C ALA A 684 13.25 4.40 10.13
N ILE A 685 12.08 4.91 9.73
CA ILE A 685 10.77 4.40 10.19
C ILE A 685 10.42 3.08 9.49
N GLY A 686 10.56 3.03 8.16
CA GLY A 686 10.24 1.86 7.32
C GLY A 686 11.17 0.66 7.50
N TYR A 687 12.31 0.82 8.17
CA TYR A 687 13.21 -0.29 8.45
C TYR A 687 12.96 -0.96 9.82
N LEU A 688 12.62 -0.19 10.86
CA LEU A 688 12.08 -0.75 12.13
C LEU A 688 10.81 -1.59 11.86
N ILE A 689 10.10 -1.22 10.80
CA ILE A 689 8.95 -1.96 10.25
C ILE A 689 9.36 -3.24 9.50
N LYS A 690 10.43 -3.22 8.70
CA LYS A 690 10.89 -4.38 7.90
C LYS A 690 11.60 -5.46 8.74
N ALA A 691 12.16 -5.10 9.89
CA ALA A 691 12.76 -6.05 10.82
C ALA A 691 11.73 -6.96 11.53
N ALA A 692 10.42 -6.65 11.42
CA ALA A 692 9.36 -7.28 12.18
C ALA A 692 8.47 -8.29 11.39
N ASN A 693 9.05 -9.05 10.44
CA ASN A 693 8.51 -10.25 9.75
C ASN A 693 8.09 -10.03 8.25
N PRO A 694 8.63 -10.79 7.27
CA PRO A 694 8.22 -10.70 5.85
C PRO A 694 7.09 -11.66 5.45
N ALA A 695 6.76 -12.66 6.28
CA ALA A 695 5.89 -13.74 5.83
C ALA A 695 4.40 -13.43 6.02
N SER A 696 4.07 -12.55 6.94
CA SER A 696 2.73 -12.01 7.14
C SER A 696 2.99 -10.65 7.78
N TRP A 697 2.29 -9.60 7.33
CA TRP A 697 2.38 -8.24 7.89
C TRP A 697 3.34 -7.21 7.28
N VAL A 698 3.50 -7.19 5.95
CA VAL A 698 3.83 -5.92 5.25
C VAL A 698 2.83 -4.79 5.63
N LEU A 699 1.70 -5.14 6.26
CA LEU A 699 0.67 -4.25 6.81
C LEU A 699 0.50 -4.18 8.36
N ALA A 700 1.29 -4.80 9.27
CA ALA A 700 1.13 -4.54 10.74
C ALA A 700 2.25 -3.79 11.45
N VAL A 701 3.35 -3.44 10.81
CA VAL A 701 4.28 -2.51 11.47
C VAL A 701 4.32 -1.19 10.71
N ALA A 702 4.41 -1.19 9.36
CA ALA A 702 4.09 -0.01 8.55
C ALA A 702 2.62 0.33 8.66
N GLY A 703 1.82 -0.69 8.40
CA GLY A 703 0.39 -0.59 8.51
C GLY A 703 -0.14 -0.76 9.92
N GLY A 704 0.63 -1.12 10.97
CA GLY A 704 0.09 -1.34 12.32
C GLY A 704 0.69 -0.48 13.44
N ALA A 705 1.81 0.23 13.25
CA ALA A 705 1.97 1.51 13.94
C ALA A 705 0.92 2.49 13.41
N SER A 706 0.76 2.53 12.07
CA SER A 706 -0.38 3.20 11.44
C SER A 706 -1.72 2.57 11.82
N ALA A 707 -1.94 1.26 11.93
CA ALA A 707 -3.24 0.65 12.28
C ALA A 707 -3.49 0.42 13.77
N ALA A 708 -2.53 0.59 14.66
CA ALA A 708 -2.81 0.74 16.09
C ALA A 708 -3.26 2.19 16.37
N ILE A 709 -2.59 3.16 15.74
CA ILE A 709 -3.02 4.57 15.73
C ILE A 709 -4.35 4.71 14.97
N ASN A 710 -4.46 4.19 13.75
CA ASN A 710 -5.69 4.18 12.94
C ASN A 710 -6.73 3.23 13.53
N GLY A 711 -6.39 2.18 14.26
CA GLY A 711 -7.34 1.28 14.91
C GLY A 711 -7.94 1.90 16.17
N ALA A 712 -7.15 2.65 16.94
CA ALA A 712 -7.64 3.46 18.04
C ALA A 712 -8.48 4.64 17.55
N ILE A 713 -8.07 5.31 16.46
CA ILE A 713 -8.78 6.45 15.85
C ILE A 713 -10.05 5.99 15.11
N THR A 714 -9.98 4.90 14.33
CA THR A 714 -11.14 4.34 13.60
C THR A 714 -12.07 3.62 14.55
N GLY A 715 -11.56 2.98 15.61
CA GLY A 715 -12.38 2.43 16.69
C GLY A 715 -13.11 3.53 17.47
N ALA A 716 -12.44 4.63 17.80
CA ALA A 716 -13.06 5.80 18.42
C ALA A 716 -14.06 6.50 17.48
N ALA A 717 -13.76 6.61 16.18
CA ALA A 717 -14.66 7.16 15.17
C ALA A 717 -15.87 6.25 14.88
N TRP A 718 -15.70 4.93 14.95
CA TRP A 718 -16.79 3.96 14.82
C TRP A 718 -17.72 3.96 16.03
N VAL A 719 -17.17 4.13 17.26
CA VAL A 719 -17.96 4.33 18.48
C VAL A 719 -18.66 5.69 18.47
N ALA A 720 -17.99 6.76 18.03
CA ALA A 720 -18.55 8.12 17.92
C ALA A 720 -19.63 8.25 16.83
N HIS A 721 -19.59 7.42 15.78
CA HIS A 721 -20.64 7.40 14.75
C HIS A 721 -21.90 6.65 15.22
N ASN A 722 -21.76 5.73 16.18
CA ASN A 722 -22.88 4.91 16.68
C ASN A 722 -23.44 5.39 18.03
N GLN A 723 -22.79 6.33 18.72
CA GLN A 723 -23.29 6.93 19.97
C GLN A 723 -23.07 8.45 19.94
N ASN A 724 -24.17 9.19 20.17
CA ASN A 724 -24.32 10.63 19.98
C ASN A 724 -23.60 11.45 21.08
N GLU A 725 -22.28 11.30 21.24
CA GLU A 725 -21.48 11.98 22.27
C GLU A 725 -20.37 12.90 21.70
N ASP A 726 -19.91 13.84 22.55
CA ASP A 726 -19.09 15.02 22.23
C ASP A 726 -17.65 14.69 21.76
N ILE A 727 -17.44 14.74 20.43
CA ILE A 727 -16.27 14.29 19.67
C ILE A 727 -14.96 15.01 20.06
N GLY A 728 -15.02 16.23 20.59
CA GLY A 728 -13.84 17.03 20.95
C GLY A 728 -13.05 16.49 22.15
N ARG A 729 -13.63 15.62 22.98
CA ARG A 729 -12.93 14.98 24.11
C ARG A 729 -12.24 13.67 23.71
N LEU A 730 -12.86 12.87 22.83
CA LEU A 730 -12.32 11.60 22.34
C LEU A 730 -11.14 11.78 21.38
N ARG A 731 -11.10 12.88 20.60
CA ARG A 731 -9.94 13.27 19.79
C ARG A 731 -8.72 13.62 20.65
N ARG A 732 -8.89 14.41 21.73
CA ARG A 732 -7.82 14.72 22.70
C ARG A 732 -7.30 13.47 23.42
N TYR A 733 -8.16 12.49 23.65
CA TYR A 733 -7.78 11.17 24.14
C TYR A 733 -6.95 10.41 23.10
N ALA A 734 -7.39 10.31 21.84
CA ALA A 734 -6.68 9.62 20.76
C ALA A 734 -5.31 10.26 20.43
N GLU A 735 -5.19 11.59 20.48
CA GLU A 735 -3.94 12.33 20.27
C GLU A 735 -2.95 12.12 21.44
N ARG A 736 -3.46 12.10 22.69
CA ARG A 736 -2.65 11.73 23.86
C ARG A 736 -2.24 10.26 23.84
N SER A 737 -3.10 9.36 23.38
CA SER A 737 -2.79 7.95 23.19
C SER A 737 -1.79 7.71 22.06
N ALA A 738 -1.87 8.45 20.96
CA ALA A 738 -0.91 8.36 19.85
C ALA A 738 0.47 8.93 20.22
N GLY A 739 0.52 10.04 20.96
CA GLY A 739 1.76 10.57 21.52
C GLY A 739 2.37 9.65 22.60
N ALA A 740 1.54 9.06 23.46
CA ALA A 740 1.98 8.09 24.46
C ALA A 740 2.36 6.73 23.87
N LEU A 741 1.71 6.24 22.81
CA LEU A 741 2.06 5.01 22.10
C LEU A 741 3.30 5.19 21.21
N GLY A 742 3.46 6.35 20.56
CA GLY A 742 4.69 6.69 19.85
C GLY A 742 5.88 6.78 20.81
N GLY A 743 5.70 7.44 21.96
CA GLY A 743 6.70 7.50 23.02
C GLY A 743 6.96 6.14 23.69
N ALA A 744 5.94 5.32 23.93
CA ALA A 744 6.07 4.01 24.57
C ALA A 744 6.63 2.94 23.62
N VAL A 745 6.36 2.98 22.32
CA VAL A 745 6.99 2.07 21.35
C VAL A 745 8.47 2.40 21.18
N LEU A 746 8.84 3.69 21.23
CA LEU A 746 10.24 4.15 21.17
C LEU A 746 11.03 3.91 22.47
N THR A 747 10.36 3.89 23.64
CA THR A 747 11.03 3.72 24.95
C THR A 747 10.88 2.33 25.58
N ALA A 748 9.79 1.59 25.30
CA ALA A 748 9.52 0.29 25.90
C ALA A 748 9.99 -0.89 25.04
N ALA A 749 10.29 -0.72 23.75
CA ALA A 749 10.86 -1.82 22.95
C ALA A 749 12.23 -2.32 23.48
N PRO A 750 13.14 -1.46 23.98
CA PRO A 750 14.35 -1.92 24.66
C PRO A 750 14.05 -2.44 26.08
N VAL A 751 13.17 -1.75 26.84
CA VAL A 751 12.92 -2.06 28.25
C VAL A 751 12.09 -3.34 28.44
N ALA A 752 11.12 -3.61 27.57
CA ALA A 752 10.33 -4.85 27.58
C ALA A 752 11.17 -6.07 27.15
N VAL A 753 12.15 -5.87 26.28
CA VAL A 753 13.11 -6.93 25.89
C VAL A 753 14.11 -7.20 27.01
N GLU A 754 14.51 -6.19 27.79
CA GLU A 754 15.42 -6.38 28.93
C GLU A 754 14.72 -7.01 30.15
N HIS A 755 13.43 -6.72 30.36
CA HIS A 755 12.66 -7.16 31.54
C HIS A 755 12.09 -8.58 31.47
N PHE A 756 12.11 -9.22 30.30
CA PHE A 756 11.83 -10.66 30.20
C PHE A 756 12.98 -11.54 30.75
N PHE A 757 14.15 -10.96 31.04
CA PHE A 757 15.37 -11.75 31.29
C PHE A 757 16.15 -11.44 32.58
N THR A 758 15.63 -10.66 33.54
CA THR A 758 16.32 -10.40 34.83
C THR A 758 15.46 -10.71 36.08
N PRO A 759 15.78 -11.75 36.89
CA PRO A 759 14.95 -12.22 38.01
C PRO A 759 14.91 -11.36 39.30
N GLY A 760 15.32 -10.09 39.28
CA GLY A 760 15.61 -9.31 40.50
C GLY A 760 14.74 -8.07 40.80
N LEU A 761 13.92 -7.60 39.86
CA LEU A 761 13.26 -6.27 39.94
C LEU A 761 11.73 -6.31 40.15
N ASN A 762 11.19 -7.40 40.70
CA ASN A 762 9.75 -7.62 40.75
C ASN A 762 8.94 -6.74 41.73
N LEU A 763 9.53 -6.14 42.78
CA LEU A 763 8.75 -5.36 43.76
C LEU A 763 8.51 -3.90 43.34
N ALA A 764 9.48 -3.24 42.72
CA ALA A 764 9.33 -1.85 42.25
C ALA A 764 8.43 -1.74 41.00
N ALA A 765 8.45 -2.77 40.13
CA ALA A 765 7.57 -2.84 38.96
C ALA A 765 6.12 -3.13 39.33
N ILE A 766 5.88 -3.97 40.34
CA ILE A 766 4.54 -4.21 40.89
C ILE A 766 4.01 -2.93 41.55
N ASP A 767 4.80 -2.19 42.33
CA ASP A 767 4.38 -0.91 42.90
C ASP A 767 4.13 0.18 41.83
N GLN A 768 4.90 0.21 40.74
CA GLN A 768 4.66 1.16 39.62
C GLN A 768 3.41 0.82 38.80
N ILE A 769 3.15 -0.46 38.53
CA ILE A 769 1.94 -0.91 37.80
C ILE A 769 0.69 -0.78 38.69
N THR A 770 0.82 -1.06 39.99
CA THR A 770 -0.29 -0.94 40.96
C THR A 770 -0.61 0.53 41.22
N SER A 771 0.39 1.41 41.35
CA SER A 771 0.16 2.86 41.46
C SER A 771 -0.35 3.49 40.16
N LEU A 772 0.00 2.98 38.98
CA LEU A 772 -0.61 3.36 37.70
C LEU A 772 -2.09 2.97 37.62
N GLY A 773 -2.45 1.78 38.11
CA GLY A 773 -3.84 1.31 38.19
C GLY A 773 -4.68 2.07 39.23
N ASP A 774 -4.12 2.33 40.40
CA ASP A 774 -4.77 3.06 41.49
C ASP A 774 -4.98 4.55 41.12
N ASN A 775 -3.99 5.19 40.50
CA ASN A 775 -4.12 6.56 39.98
C ASN A 775 -5.17 6.64 38.86
N PHE A 776 -5.21 5.66 37.95
CA PHE A 776 -6.20 5.60 36.86
C PHE A 776 -7.63 5.43 37.39
N GLY A 777 -7.83 4.61 38.44
CA GLY A 777 -9.13 4.41 39.09
C GLY A 777 -9.60 5.62 39.89
N PHE A 778 -8.71 6.28 40.64
CA PHE A 778 -9.03 7.47 41.43
C PHE A 778 -9.29 8.70 40.57
N GLU A 779 -8.56 8.86 39.47
CA GLU A 779 -8.69 9.97 38.52
C GLU A 779 -9.97 9.83 37.67
N PHE A 780 -10.35 8.60 37.32
CA PHE A 780 -11.65 8.30 36.68
C PHE A 780 -12.83 8.61 37.62
N PHE A 781 -12.76 8.21 38.90
CA PHE A 781 -13.86 8.42 39.85
C PHE A 781 -14.01 9.89 40.28
N SER A 782 -12.90 10.61 40.47
CA SER A 782 -12.92 12.03 40.85
C SER A 782 -13.42 12.94 39.71
N GLN A 783 -13.09 12.64 38.45
CA GLN A 783 -13.62 13.38 37.28
C GLN A 783 -15.10 13.05 36.98
N PHE A 784 -15.55 11.83 37.32
CA PHE A 784 -16.95 11.43 37.25
C PHE A 784 -17.81 12.09 38.34
N GLU A 785 -17.31 12.21 39.58
CA GLU A 785 -17.98 12.95 40.66
C GLU A 785 -18.02 14.46 40.39
N ALA A 786 -16.94 15.05 39.84
CA ALA A 786 -16.84 16.47 39.53
C ALA A 786 -17.71 16.94 38.35
N SER A 787 -18.32 16.00 37.59
CA SER A 787 -19.11 16.29 36.39
C SER A 787 -20.63 16.14 36.56
N ARG A 788 -21.12 15.90 37.79
CA ARG A 788 -22.58 15.88 38.05
C ARG A 788 -23.18 17.29 37.94
N PRO A 789 -24.19 17.51 37.08
CA PRO A 789 -25.07 18.67 37.23
C PRO A 789 -26.01 18.45 38.42
N ASN A 790 -26.19 19.45 39.29
CA ASN A 790 -27.27 19.48 40.27
C ASN A 790 -28.61 19.43 39.53
N ASN A 791 -29.26 18.26 39.44
CA ASN A 791 -30.69 18.15 39.17
C ASN A 791 -31.23 16.81 39.66
N ASP A 792 -32.30 16.88 40.45
CA ASP A 792 -33.03 15.78 41.08
C ASP A 792 -33.57 14.78 40.05
N TRP A 793 -33.04 13.56 40.05
CA TRP A 793 -33.68 12.40 39.44
C TRP A 793 -33.66 11.24 40.44
N THR A 794 -34.81 10.98 41.06
CA THR A 794 -35.07 9.84 41.94
C THR A 794 -35.35 8.59 41.13
N GLY A 795 -34.31 8.01 40.51
CA GLY A 795 -34.38 6.76 39.76
C GLY A 795 -33.15 5.88 40.04
N THR A 796 -33.39 4.60 40.32
CA THR A 796 -32.38 3.57 40.64
C THR A 796 -31.27 3.47 39.58
N PRO A 797 -30.00 3.19 39.98
CA PRO A 797 -28.84 3.33 39.10
C PRO A 797 -28.80 2.29 37.95
N PRO A 798 -28.24 2.64 36.78
CA PRO A 798 -28.02 1.70 35.68
C PRO A 798 -26.95 0.65 36.03
N ARG A 799 -27.26 -0.62 35.75
CA ARG A 799 -26.46 -1.84 36.05
C ARG A 799 -25.04 -1.89 35.46
N ALA A 800 -24.59 -0.86 34.71
CA ALA A 800 -23.22 -0.77 34.19
C ALA A 800 -22.18 -0.53 35.30
N GLY A 801 -22.53 0.25 36.34
CA GLY A 801 -21.64 0.50 37.49
C GLY A 801 -21.40 -0.75 38.35
N ILE A 802 -22.41 -1.59 38.51
CA ILE A 802 -22.33 -2.84 39.29
C ILE A 802 -21.41 -3.87 38.60
N ASN A 803 -21.34 -3.87 37.26
CA ASN A 803 -20.49 -4.81 36.51
C ASN A 803 -19.00 -4.44 36.53
N ALA A 804 -18.66 -3.15 36.60
CA ALA A 804 -17.28 -2.69 36.80
C ALA A 804 -16.79 -3.01 38.22
N GLU A 805 -17.67 -2.85 39.21
CA GLU A 805 -17.40 -3.18 40.62
C GLU A 805 -17.19 -4.70 40.83
N ILE A 806 -17.99 -5.56 40.16
CA ILE A 806 -17.81 -7.02 40.18
C ILE A 806 -16.51 -7.44 39.46
N GLY A 807 -16.17 -6.81 38.32
CA GLY A 807 -14.95 -7.11 37.56
C GLY A 807 -13.67 -6.77 38.33
N ALA A 808 -13.63 -5.60 38.96
CA ALA A 808 -12.51 -5.20 39.81
C ALA A 808 -12.43 -6.09 41.07
N THR A 809 -13.55 -6.32 41.77
CA THR A 809 -13.58 -7.13 43.00
C THR A 809 -13.18 -8.60 42.78
N VAL A 810 -13.48 -9.19 41.61
CA VAL A 810 -13.09 -10.56 41.25
C VAL A 810 -11.59 -10.67 40.96
N LEU A 811 -10.99 -9.65 40.34
CA LEU A 811 -9.54 -9.55 40.14
C LEU A 811 -8.80 -9.37 41.47
N THR A 812 -9.27 -8.47 42.35
CA THR A 812 -8.63 -8.20 43.65
C THR A 812 -8.77 -9.38 44.62
N LYS A 813 -9.95 -10.03 44.69
CA LYS A 813 -10.16 -11.21 45.57
C LYS A 813 -9.49 -12.47 45.04
N GLY A 814 -9.31 -12.61 43.72
CA GLY A 814 -8.59 -13.72 43.11
C GLY A 814 -7.08 -13.67 43.41
N VAL A 815 -6.49 -12.47 43.33
CA VAL A 815 -5.07 -12.25 43.64
C VAL A 815 -4.81 -12.29 45.15
N SER A 816 -5.69 -11.70 45.98
CA SER A 816 -5.57 -11.74 47.44
C SER A 816 -5.69 -13.16 48.00
N LYS A 817 -6.56 -14.03 47.46
CA LYS A 817 -6.66 -15.44 47.88
C LYS A 817 -5.44 -16.28 47.49
N LEU A 818 -4.70 -15.92 46.44
CA LEU A 818 -3.46 -16.62 46.05
C LEU A 818 -2.28 -16.26 46.97
N ILE A 819 -2.32 -15.09 47.60
CA ILE A 819 -1.33 -14.63 48.58
C ILE A 819 -1.58 -15.28 49.96
N ASP A 820 -2.84 -15.48 50.35
CA ASP A 820 -3.20 -16.03 51.68
C ASP A 820 -2.93 -17.54 51.86
N TYR A 821 -2.77 -18.31 50.78
CA TYR A 821 -2.65 -19.78 50.88
C TYR A 821 -1.23 -20.31 51.20
N ASN A 822 -0.21 -19.44 51.28
CA ASN A 822 1.13 -19.72 51.83
C ASN A 822 1.69 -21.14 51.54
N LEU A 823 1.50 -21.64 50.30
CA LEU A 823 1.63 -23.08 50.02
C LEU A 823 3.02 -23.50 49.53
N PHE A 824 3.97 -22.56 49.36
CA PHE A 824 5.34 -22.90 49.02
C PHE A 824 6.31 -21.93 49.72
N GLY A 825 7.11 -22.49 50.64
CA GLY A 825 8.13 -21.78 51.40
C GLY A 825 9.25 -21.19 50.53
N PRO A 826 10.18 -20.44 51.13
CA PRO A 826 11.19 -19.72 50.37
C PRO A 826 12.21 -20.69 49.78
N ALA A 827 12.54 -20.48 48.51
CA ALA A 827 13.51 -21.18 47.68
C ALA A 827 13.04 -22.46 46.95
N GLN A 828 12.50 -22.28 45.74
CA GLN A 828 12.88 -23.06 44.55
C GLN A 828 12.37 -22.39 43.26
N SER A 829 13.19 -22.40 42.21
CA SER A 829 12.92 -21.81 40.89
C SER A 829 11.81 -22.56 40.15
N LEU A 830 10.76 -21.84 39.74
CA LEU A 830 9.69 -22.36 38.89
C LEU A 830 10.12 -22.43 37.42
N SER A 831 9.85 -23.54 36.74
CA SER A 831 10.00 -23.65 35.28
C SER A 831 8.82 -22.98 34.56
N VAL A 832 9.13 -22.28 33.47
CA VAL A 832 8.21 -21.47 32.63
C VAL A 832 6.97 -22.24 32.13
N SER A 833 7.04 -23.57 32.07
CA SER A 833 5.93 -24.40 31.56
C SER A 833 4.72 -24.45 32.49
N LEU A 834 4.91 -24.37 33.81
CA LEU A 834 3.80 -24.54 34.77
C LEU A 834 2.94 -23.28 34.91
N ALA A 835 3.53 -22.09 34.72
CA ALA A 835 2.80 -20.82 34.73
C ALA A 835 1.86 -20.68 33.51
N GLN A 836 2.26 -21.24 32.36
CA GLN A 836 1.43 -21.28 31.16
C GLN A 836 0.20 -22.19 31.29
N GLU A 837 0.31 -23.31 32.01
CA GLU A 837 -0.81 -24.26 32.17
C GLU A 837 -1.94 -23.76 33.08
N VAL A 838 -1.66 -22.83 34.00
CA VAL A 838 -2.65 -22.36 35.00
C VAL A 838 -3.27 -21.01 34.62
N LEU A 839 -2.49 -20.09 34.02
CA LEU A 839 -2.95 -18.73 33.68
C LEU A 839 -3.80 -18.69 32.40
N TYR A 840 -3.49 -19.56 31.44
CA TYR A 840 -4.19 -19.59 30.15
C TYR A 840 -5.66 -20.04 30.26
N PRO A 841 -6.03 -21.10 31.03
CA PRO A 841 -7.42 -21.51 31.19
C PRO A 841 -8.28 -20.52 31.98
N ALA A 842 -7.69 -19.77 32.92
CA ALA A 842 -8.40 -18.77 33.72
C ALA A 842 -8.76 -17.51 32.89
N ALA A 843 -7.84 -17.02 32.07
CA ALA A 843 -8.09 -15.95 31.11
C ALA A 843 -9.12 -16.35 30.04
N THR A 844 -9.06 -17.62 29.59
CA THR A 844 -10.01 -18.16 28.61
C THR A 844 -11.43 -18.29 29.19
N LYS A 845 -11.59 -18.70 30.47
CA LYS A 845 -12.90 -18.74 31.15
C LYS A 845 -13.49 -17.34 31.37
N GLY A 846 -12.66 -16.33 31.64
CA GLY A 846 -13.10 -14.93 31.74
C GLY A 846 -13.61 -14.36 30.41
N ALA A 847 -12.92 -14.66 29.31
CA ALA A 847 -13.34 -14.25 27.97
C ALA A 847 -14.62 -14.96 27.48
N VAL A 848 -14.81 -16.22 27.88
CA VAL A 848 -16.03 -17.01 27.58
C VAL A 848 -17.24 -16.48 28.35
N ALA A 849 -17.08 -16.07 29.61
CA ALA A 849 -18.16 -15.47 30.40
C ALA A 849 -18.60 -14.09 29.87
N MET A 850 -17.67 -13.27 29.38
CA MET A 850 -17.98 -12.01 28.67
C MET A 850 -18.75 -12.26 27.36
N SER A 851 -18.38 -13.29 26.61
CA SER A 851 -19.00 -13.61 25.31
C SER A 851 -20.42 -14.19 25.45
N MET A 852 -20.69 -14.96 26.50
CA MET A 852 -22.04 -15.47 26.80
C MET A 852 -23.00 -14.38 27.32
N SER A 853 -22.46 -13.29 27.89
CA SER A 853 -23.26 -12.16 28.37
C SER A 853 -23.68 -11.22 27.22
N PHE A 854 -22.86 -11.12 26.18
CA PHE A 854 -23.14 -10.34 24.96
C PHE A 854 -24.18 -10.97 24.03
N SER A 855 -24.45 -12.27 24.16
CA SER A 855 -25.38 -13.02 23.30
C SER A 855 -26.80 -13.10 23.87
N ARG A 856 -27.04 -12.62 25.11
CA ARG A 856 -28.37 -12.57 25.75
C ARG A 856 -29.10 -11.23 25.59
N SER A 857 -28.48 -10.21 25.01
CA SER A 857 -29.02 -8.86 24.84
C SER A 857 -29.90 -8.66 23.59
N TYR A 858 -30.27 -9.74 22.88
CA TYR A 858 -31.05 -9.68 21.64
C TYR A 858 -32.20 -10.71 21.58
N PHE A 859 -33.01 -10.85 22.63
CA PHE A 859 -34.34 -11.50 22.52
C PHE A 859 -35.31 -10.92 23.56
N PRO A 860 -36.54 -10.51 23.19
CA PRO A 860 -37.60 -10.22 24.16
C PRO A 860 -38.22 -11.54 24.67
N GLU A 861 -38.34 -11.69 26.00
CA GLU A 861 -39.01 -12.81 26.67
C GLU A 861 -40.54 -12.65 26.63
N GLU A 862 -41.27 -13.64 26.07
CA GLU A 862 -42.55 -14.14 26.61
C GLU A 862 -42.74 -15.65 26.26
N ALA A 863 -42.60 -16.51 27.29
CA ALA A 863 -43.18 -17.84 27.67
C ALA A 863 -43.73 -18.90 26.64
N PRO A 864 -43.98 -20.19 27.02
CA PRO A 864 -43.30 -21.11 27.95
C PRO A 864 -42.94 -22.49 27.33
N TYR A 865 -42.20 -23.27 28.12
CA TYR A 865 -41.69 -24.63 27.94
C TYR A 865 -42.72 -25.71 27.53
N GLN A 866 -42.35 -26.60 26.59
CA GLN A 866 -42.78 -28.02 26.58
C GLN A 866 -41.63 -28.94 26.15
N GLU A 867 -41.37 -29.95 26.99
CA GLU A 867 -40.42 -31.03 26.78
C GLU A 867 -40.87 -31.99 25.67
N SER A 868 -39.96 -32.44 24.82
CA SER A 868 -40.01 -33.81 24.31
C SER A 868 -38.61 -34.35 23.97
N ARG A 869 -38.32 -35.50 24.57
CA ARG A 869 -37.16 -36.39 24.39
C ARG A 869 -36.95 -36.79 22.93
N ASP A 870 -35.70 -36.82 22.46
CA ASP A 870 -35.05 -38.05 21.99
C ASP A 870 -33.57 -37.80 21.63
N LEU A 871 -32.66 -38.36 22.43
CA LEU A 871 -31.22 -38.46 22.13
C LEU A 871 -30.80 -39.92 22.29
N SER A 872 -31.12 -40.71 21.26
CA SER A 872 -30.43 -41.97 21.00
C SER A 872 -30.12 -42.04 19.52
N GLN A 873 -28.89 -41.72 19.13
CA GLN A 873 -28.14 -42.46 18.11
C GLN A 873 -26.71 -41.93 17.98
N PHE A 874 -25.78 -42.87 17.79
CA PHE A 874 -24.34 -42.74 17.50
C PHE A 874 -23.35 -42.70 18.67
N SER A 875 -23.23 -43.87 19.29
CA SER A 875 -22.04 -44.38 19.96
C SER A 875 -20.99 -44.90 18.94
N VAL A 876 -19.90 -44.16 18.69
CA VAL A 876 -18.61 -44.72 18.19
C VAL A 876 -17.44 -43.91 18.77
N VAL A 877 -17.39 -43.74 20.10
CA VAL A 877 -16.27 -43.08 20.82
C VAL A 877 -15.71 -44.01 21.90
N LYS A 878 -15.45 -45.27 21.57
CA LYS A 878 -14.89 -46.22 22.56
C LYS A 878 -13.81 -47.17 22.05
N GLN A 879 -13.01 -46.76 21.05
CA GLN A 879 -11.97 -47.65 20.53
C GLN A 879 -10.65 -47.01 20.03
N LEU A 880 -10.31 -45.77 20.42
CA LEU A 880 -9.00 -45.19 20.08
C LEU A 880 -8.33 -44.45 21.25
N SER A 881 -8.42 -45.04 22.44
CA SER A 881 -7.62 -44.67 23.61
C SER A 881 -6.99 -45.94 24.20
N ASN A 882 -5.91 -46.41 23.58
CA ASN A 882 -4.88 -47.27 24.17
C ASN A 882 -3.88 -47.63 23.06
N VAL A 883 -2.79 -46.87 22.99
CA VAL A 883 -1.39 -47.32 22.83
C VAL A 883 -0.58 -46.02 22.81
N ALA A 884 -0.03 -45.69 23.97
CA ALA A 884 1.01 -44.68 24.14
C ALA A 884 2.31 -45.41 24.48
N GLY A 885 3.38 -45.06 23.78
CA GLY A 885 4.73 -45.00 24.35
C GLY A 885 5.69 -46.17 24.11
N ARG A 886 6.89 -45.77 23.66
CA ARG A 886 8.25 -46.33 23.87
C ARG A 886 8.94 -47.07 22.72
N ASP A 887 10.19 -46.64 22.54
CA ASP A 887 11.36 -47.28 21.92
C ASP A 887 11.70 -47.02 20.43
N SER A 888 12.52 -45.97 20.24
CA SER A 888 13.89 -45.98 19.68
C SER A 888 14.29 -46.87 18.50
N PHE A 889 14.90 -46.22 17.49
CA PHE A 889 15.99 -46.66 16.59
C PHE A 889 15.84 -47.97 15.79
N SER A 890 15.67 -47.85 14.47
CA SER A 890 16.62 -48.41 13.47
C SER A 890 16.16 -48.13 12.03
N ALA A 891 17.14 -48.08 11.12
CA ALA A 891 17.03 -47.96 9.66
C ALA A 891 17.09 -46.54 9.02
N VAL A 892 18.11 -45.77 9.42
CA VAL A 892 19.01 -45.15 8.43
C VAL A 892 20.11 -46.20 8.21
N PRO A 893 20.13 -46.97 7.10
CA PRO A 893 20.88 -46.52 5.93
C PRO A 893 20.40 -47.13 4.59
N ARG A 894 19.85 -46.33 3.66
CA ARG A 894 19.83 -46.70 2.21
C ARG A 894 19.55 -45.57 1.20
N LEU A 895 19.71 -44.31 1.59
CA LEU A 895 19.63 -43.17 0.65
C LEU A 895 20.81 -42.19 0.80
N ALA A 896 21.96 -42.69 1.25
CA ALA A 896 23.25 -42.06 0.99
C ALA A 896 23.80 -42.63 -0.32
N ALA A 897 23.23 -42.23 -1.46
CA ALA A 897 23.80 -42.50 -2.78
C ALA A 897 23.19 -41.58 -3.85
N GLN A 898 23.40 -40.27 -3.71
CA GLN A 898 23.67 -39.30 -4.79
C GLN A 898 23.76 -37.91 -4.16
N GLY A 899 24.99 -37.42 -4.07
CA GLY A 899 25.41 -36.31 -3.22
C GLY A 899 25.02 -34.93 -3.73
N LEU A 900 24.63 -34.10 -2.76
CA LEU A 900 24.83 -32.66 -2.74
C LEU A 900 25.14 -32.33 -1.27
N GLN A 901 26.43 -32.19 -0.95
CA GLN A 901 26.86 -31.72 0.36
C GLN A 901 26.75 -30.19 0.39
N LEU A 902 25.87 -29.68 1.24
CA LEU A 902 25.90 -28.29 1.69
C LEU A 902 26.99 -28.17 2.75
N GLU A 903 28.22 -27.89 2.35
CA GLU A 903 29.25 -27.43 3.28
C GLU A 903 29.10 -25.91 3.47
N GLY A 904 28.96 -25.47 4.73
CA GLY A 904 29.04 -24.03 5.06
C GLY A 904 28.11 -23.46 6.14
N VAL A 905 27.33 -24.27 6.87
CA VAL A 905 26.54 -23.76 8.03
C VAL A 905 26.95 -24.47 9.31
N SER A 906 27.96 -23.90 9.96
CA SER A 906 28.43 -24.29 11.28
C SER A 906 27.92 -23.31 12.33
N ALA A 907 27.22 -23.85 13.33
CA ALA A 907 26.69 -23.27 14.56
C ALA A 907 25.24 -22.73 14.53
N VAL A 908 24.41 -23.33 15.39
CA VAL A 908 23.03 -22.94 15.81
C VAL A 908 21.86 -23.38 14.90
N ILE A 909 21.83 -24.64 14.48
CA ILE A 909 20.57 -25.29 14.06
C ILE A 909 20.57 -26.73 14.60
N SER A 910 19.59 -27.09 15.43
CA SER A 910 19.42 -28.47 15.91
C SER A 910 19.13 -29.41 14.73
N ASP A 911 19.64 -30.64 14.75
CA ASP A 911 19.54 -31.60 13.65
C ASP A 911 18.10 -31.80 13.13
N GLY A 912 17.07 -31.67 13.98
CA GLY A 912 15.66 -31.75 13.58
C GLY A 912 15.18 -30.61 12.67
N VAL A 913 15.73 -29.40 12.78
CA VAL A 913 15.41 -28.28 11.88
C VAL A 913 16.10 -28.47 10.53
N ARG A 914 17.32 -29.02 10.52
CA ARG A 914 18.03 -29.38 9.29
C ARG A 914 17.30 -30.50 8.54
N GLU A 915 16.77 -31.50 9.25
CA GLU A 915 15.90 -32.53 8.67
C GLU A 915 14.58 -31.97 8.14
N THR A 916 13.96 -31.03 8.87
CA THR A 916 12.69 -30.40 8.45
C THR A 916 12.87 -29.53 7.20
N VAL A 917 13.97 -28.77 7.13
CA VAL A 917 14.34 -27.97 5.95
C VAL A 917 14.64 -28.89 4.76
N ASN A 918 15.44 -29.95 4.97
CA ASN A 918 15.71 -30.94 3.93
C ASN A 918 14.43 -31.64 3.46
N TYR A 919 13.50 -31.94 4.36
CA TYR A 919 12.20 -32.53 4.03
C TYR A 919 11.33 -31.56 3.24
N ALA A 920 11.24 -30.29 3.63
CA ALA A 920 10.46 -29.27 2.93
C ALA A 920 11.01 -28.98 1.53
N VAL A 921 12.34 -28.85 1.40
CA VAL A 921 13.03 -28.65 0.12
C VAL A 921 12.84 -29.87 -0.79
N ASN A 922 13.07 -31.08 -0.29
CA ASN A 922 12.87 -32.31 -1.07
C ASN A 922 11.40 -32.55 -1.44
N SER A 923 10.47 -32.20 -0.57
CA SER A 923 9.02 -32.27 -0.85
C SER A 923 8.63 -31.26 -1.93
N GLY A 924 9.17 -30.04 -1.89
CA GLY A 924 9.02 -29.04 -2.95
C GLY A 924 9.55 -29.55 -4.30
N PHE A 925 10.75 -30.13 -4.32
CA PHE A 925 11.33 -30.75 -5.52
C PHE A 925 10.50 -31.94 -6.04
N GLN A 926 9.93 -32.77 -5.16
CA GLN A 926 9.05 -33.87 -5.57
C GLN A 926 7.72 -33.37 -6.12
N ILE A 927 7.15 -32.31 -5.55
CA ILE A 927 5.95 -31.64 -6.08
C ILE A 927 6.25 -31.06 -7.46
N MET A 928 7.40 -30.41 -7.66
CA MET A 928 7.85 -29.91 -8.96
C MET A 928 8.08 -31.05 -9.97
N ARG A 929 8.73 -32.15 -9.57
CA ARG A 929 8.95 -33.32 -10.42
C ARG A 929 7.64 -34.00 -10.82
N ASN A 930 6.64 -34.01 -9.94
CA ASN A 930 5.32 -34.59 -10.21
C ASN A 930 4.41 -33.66 -11.01
N ALA A 931 4.60 -32.34 -10.94
CA ALA A 931 3.99 -31.37 -11.84
C ALA A 931 4.59 -31.48 -13.24
N TYR A 932 5.93 -31.49 -13.35
CA TYR A 932 6.66 -31.66 -14.62
C TYR A 932 6.35 -32.99 -15.33
N LYS A 933 6.28 -34.10 -14.58
CA LYS A 933 5.84 -35.41 -15.11
C LYS A 933 4.38 -35.40 -15.57
N ARG A 934 3.49 -34.64 -14.91
CA ARG A 934 2.09 -34.49 -15.33
C ARG A 934 1.99 -33.71 -16.64
N ASP A 935 2.77 -32.64 -16.79
CA ASP A 935 2.78 -31.82 -18.01
C ASP A 935 3.33 -32.60 -19.21
N ILE A 936 4.43 -33.35 -19.03
CA ILE A 936 4.96 -34.23 -20.08
C ILE A 936 4.00 -35.37 -20.43
N LYS A 937 3.36 -35.99 -19.43
CA LYS A 937 2.38 -37.08 -19.67
C LYS A 937 1.13 -36.55 -20.39
N SER A 938 0.69 -35.34 -20.07
CA SER A 938 -0.42 -34.67 -20.77
C SER A 938 -0.05 -34.29 -22.21
N GLY A 939 1.19 -33.84 -22.44
CA GLY A 939 1.73 -33.54 -23.77
C GLY A 939 1.88 -34.79 -24.64
N LEU A 940 2.42 -35.88 -24.09
CA LEU A 940 2.53 -37.18 -24.76
C LEU A 940 1.16 -37.81 -25.05
N GLN A 941 0.19 -37.70 -24.13
CA GLN A 941 -1.17 -38.19 -24.35
C GLN A 941 -1.94 -37.37 -25.40
N LYS A 942 -1.63 -36.08 -25.55
CA LYS A 942 -2.13 -35.25 -26.68
C LYS A 942 -1.47 -35.65 -28.00
N MET A 943 -0.16 -35.92 -28.02
CA MET A 943 0.56 -36.33 -29.24
C MET A 943 0.12 -37.71 -29.77
N VAL A 944 -0.15 -38.67 -28.88
CA VAL A 944 -0.63 -40.02 -29.25
C VAL A 944 -2.08 -39.98 -29.80
N LYS A 945 -2.87 -38.95 -29.47
CA LYS A 945 -4.23 -38.76 -30.02
C LYS A 945 -4.28 -38.06 -31.39
N THR A 946 -3.19 -37.44 -31.85
CA THR A 946 -3.19 -36.60 -33.08
C THR A 946 -2.58 -37.22 -34.34
N ASN A 947 -2.09 -38.46 -34.29
CA ASN A 947 -1.70 -39.28 -35.45
C ASN A 947 -0.93 -38.54 -36.60
N ARG A 948 0.07 -37.72 -36.26
CA ARG A 948 0.98 -37.10 -37.25
C ARG A 948 2.40 -37.69 -37.12
N PRO A 949 3.04 -38.12 -38.24
CA PRO A 949 4.40 -38.66 -38.22
C PRO A 949 5.46 -37.54 -38.09
N PRO A 950 6.68 -37.87 -37.64
CA PRO A 950 7.71 -36.89 -37.30
C PRO A 950 8.46 -36.38 -38.55
N LEU A 951 8.55 -35.06 -38.71
CA LEU A 951 9.62 -34.45 -39.50
C LEU A 951 10.85 -34.32 -38.60
N ALA A 952 11.80 -35.21 -38.83
CA ALA A 952 13.18 -35.03 -38.40
C ALA A 952 13.79 -33.88 -39.20
N ASP A 953 14.24 -32.82 -38.54
CA ASP A 953 15.65 -32.45 -38.60
C ASP A 953 16.02 -31.27 -37.68
N THR A 954 17.21 -31.42 -37.09
CA THR A 954 18.12 -30.40 -36.54
C THR A 954 17.89 -29.73 -35.16
N LYS A 955 18.79 -30.17 -34.25
CA LYS A 955 19.48 -29.44 -33.16
C LYS A 955 18.73 -29.19 -31.84
N VAL A 956 18.55 -30.27 -31.10
CA VAL A 956 18.54 -30.27 -29.63
C VAL A 956 19.94 -30.61 -29.13
N GLN A 957 20.74 -29.60 -28.82
CA GLN A 957 21.87 -29.68 -27.89
C GLN A 957 21.86 -28.40 -27.07
N ASN A 958 21.30 -28.49 -25.86
CA ASN A 958 21.56 -27.66 -24.66
C ASN A 958 20.31 -27.64 -23.76
N TYR A 959 19.97 -28.79 -23.18
CA TYR A 959 19.16 -28.83 -21.95
C TYR A 959 19.68 -29.98 -21.10
N GLY A 960 20.77 -29.69 -20.40
CA GLY A 960 21.39 -30.54 -19.40
C GLY A 960 21.89 -29.70 -18.24
N ALA A 961 20.97 -28.97 -17.59
CA ALA A 961 21.04 -28.47 -16.21
C ALA A 961 19.90 -27.45 -15.99
N VAL A 962 18.76 -27.91 -15.46
CA VAL A 962 17.83 -27.15 -14.60
C VAL A 962 17.22 -28.14 -13.61
#